data_AF-A0A1F6K738-F1
#
_entry.id   AF-A0A1F6K738-F1
#
_cell.length_a   1.000
_cell.length_b   1.000
_cell.length_c   1.000
_cell.angle_alpha   90.00
_cell.angle_beta   90.00
_cell.angle_gamma   90.00
#
_symmetry.space_group_name_H-M   'P 1'
#
loop_
_entity.id
_entity.type
_entity.pdbx_description
1 polymer ?
#
loop_
_entity_poly.entity_id
_entity_poly.type
_entity_poly.pdbx_seq_one_letter_code
_entity_poly.pdbx_strand_id
1 'polypeptide(L)'
;MLNIKQGIKNHKIIIAMALVLFSIPFFWLKPGEIDMGGDGGSLYFYDPINFIKHSAIFESLPFGTGVIDTQFYYLPFVTLITLLKIFLSSHLLSILHNSTKLVVGFLSIYGIMKVLLSFSREKNALLREKFKKIEIVSILTGIFYIFLPVLTMDDRYVNPLSIHDQVFLNPLIFYLMLKFILTEKWKYLVIALGVSLILSHNFYIASPSLYAFYPFAFLFLVLYVRIILKRTLPIKRIIVGVVFFIFLHFFHLWPEIANLFNSGSNINVRIFSKEAYKQQTQYFYGVIHIASLAKSILLPSISGGAWLIFVFISPLIILLGFLKNRFRSRLFLLTGLFFLITLFLISAKISYTSIKLYEMFFLYIPGFGMFRNFYIQWIYVFAFFYTLMFGQALYLIYSSLDNKKVNLISLMLAIYLIGSAWLFINGHQFNPPYVDSDNVRRHLVMDPEYEKMLEFIRNVPYDGKLLQFPFNDFNHQVVHGIGDGAYIGATSIGQLTGVKDFSGYWHTAPYSQAFLESSKKKDYETLIKILGLLNIRYIFYNSDPRVYDTTFTGRPFTYVRQFLPSTQKDYKEFIKPLVGEKLFEAGSYSLYLTKKESYIPQMYIPKVSMAYKHNPKYDRYYEGASSFILNNKQDEKRVAYIEKNDCSGKPFLQTFCERNVFYEGAMPKIYFKKINPTKYKVTISDIQNPFLLVFSDTFNRNWKLFIGKNNPLEESNAKIYFNGEIREEKSENIFIDKKTFETIGLKNIPEEQHFSVNGFANAWYVHPKDIDMQREATFIVEMIDQRSFYSALLLSLIALCGFFIWGIVLLLRKLLI
;
A
#
# COMPACT_ATOMS: atom_id res chain seq x y z
N MET A 1 16.21 32.80 39.22
CA MET A 1 17.24 32.85 38.16
C MET A 1 17.94 31.51 37.85
N LEU A 2 18.37 30.71 38.85
CA LEU A 2 19.08 29.43 38.63
C LEU A 2 18.24 28.29 37.99
N ASN A 3 16.92 28.25 38.19
CA ASN A 3 16.03 27.30 37.50
C ASN A 3 15.84 27.62 36.00
N ILE A 4 15.95 28.90 35.63
CA ILE A 4 15.83 29.36 34.23
C ILE A 4 17.11 29.02 33.46
N LYS A 5 18.30 29.28 34.01
CA LYS A 5 19.59 28.92 33.39
C LYS A 5 19.77 27.41 33.17
N GLN A 6 19.32 26.55 34.10
CA GLN A 6 19.43 25.09 33.97
C GLN A 6 18.37 24.51 33.01
N GLY A 7 17.15 25.06 33.03
CA GLY A 7 16.12 24.75 32.03
C GLY A 7 16.64 25.04 30.62
N ILE A 8 17.24 26.23 30.42
CA ILE A 8 17.87 26.62 29.15
C ILE A 8 19.01 25.65 28.75
N LYS A 9 19.87 25.22 29.69
CA LYS A 9 20.98 24.28 29.40
C LYS A 9 20.49 22.89 28.96
N ASN A 10 19.43 22.37 29.57
CA ASN A 10 18.88 21.05 29.20
C ASN A 10 18.14 21.09 27.86
N HIS A 11 17.46 22.21 27.55
CA HIS A 11 16.86 22.40 26.22
C HIS A 11 17.93 22.44 25.13
N LYS A 12 19.11 23.02 25.40
CA LYS A 12 20.23 23.00 24.44
C LYS A 12 20.71 21.59 24.09
N ILE A 13 20.76 20.66 25.04
CA ILE A 13 21.19 19.27 24.77
C ILE A 13 20.17 18.56 23.88
N ILE A 14 18.88 18.69 24.19
CA ILE A 14 17.81 18.07 23.38
C ILE A 14 17.81 18.63 21.97
N ILE A 15 17.95 19.95 21.82
CA ILE A 15 18.03 20.61 20.52
C ILE A 15 19.27 20.13 19.76
N ALA A 16 20.44 20.07 20.41
CA ALA A 16 21.67 19.57 19.79
C ALA A 16 21.50 18.11 19.31
N MET A 17 20.88 17.25 20.12
CA MET A 17 20.61 15.87 19.73
C MET A 17 19.60 15.76 18.59
N ALA A 18 18.54 16.56 18.61
CA ALA A 18 17.58 16.61 17.53
C ALA A 18 18.25 17.06 16.22
N LEU A 19 19.16 18.04 16.27
CA LEU A 19 19.95 18.47 15.11
C LEU A 19 20.89 17.36 14.61
N VAL A 20 21.56 16.64 15.51
CA VAL A 20 22.39 15.49 15.13
C VAL A 20 21.53 14.42 14.44
N LEU A 21 20.42 13.99 15.07
CA LEU A 21 19.51 13.01 14.46
C LEU A 21 18.93 13.48 13.12
N PHE A 22 18.64 14.77 12.99
CA PHE A 22 18.16 15.37 11.74
C PHE A 22 19.20 15.27 10.61
N SER A 23 20.50 15.37 10.95
CA SER A 23 21.59 15.31 9.99
C SER A 23 21.91 13.88 9.52
N ILE A 24 21.56 12.83 10.27
CA ILE A 24 21.94 11.45 9.94
C ILE A 24 21.50 11.01 8.53
N PRO A 25 20.24 11.23 8.10
CA PRO A 25 19.79 10.75 6.79
C PRO A 25 20.48 11.40 5.59
N PHE A 26 21.15 12.55 5.77
CA PHE A 26 21.95 13.17 4.72
C PHE A 26 23.19 12.33 4.36
N PHE A 27 23.59 11.38 5.21
CA PHE A 27 24.69 10.46 4.93
C PHE A 27 24.23 9.15 4.28
N TRP A 28 22.92 8.93 4.12
CA TRP A 28 22.38 7.65 3.63
C TRP A 28 22.30 7.55 2.11
N LEU A 29 22.07 8.69 1.44
CA LEU A 29 21.84 8.77 -0.01
C LEU A 29 22.88 9.67 -0.64
N LYS A 30 23.41 9.27 -1.81
CA LYS A 30 24.25 10.18 -2.60
C LYS A 30 23.38 11.28 -3.23
N PRO A 31 23.96 12.44 -3.59
CA PRO A 31 23.21 13.52 -4.24
C PRO A 31 22.42 13.01 -5.46
N GLY A 32 21.11 13.24 -5.46
CA GLY A 32 20.20 12.83 -6.53
C GLY A 32 19.61 11.42 -6.39
N GLU A 33 20.15 10.56 -5.52
CA GLU A 33 19.57 9.23 -5.27
C GLU A 33 18.25 9.36 -4.49
N ILE A 34 17.24 8.59 -4.87
CA ILE A 34 15.94 8.57 -4.22
C ILE A 34 15.60 7.13 -3.82
N ASP A 35 15.06 6.97 -2.61
CA ASP A 35 14.34 5.76 -2.24
C ASP A 35 12.94 5.78 -2.86
N MET A 36 12.80 5.12 -4.00
CA MET A 36 11.54 4.94 -4.71
C MET A 36 10.66 3.84 -4.10
N GLY A 37 11.14 3.17 -3.04
CA GLY A 37 10.46 2.07 -2.38
C GLY A 37 10.54 0.76 -3.17
N GLY A 38 9.72 -0.21 -2.74
CA GLY A 38 9.50 -1.49 -3.44
C GLY A 38 8.00 -1.75 -3.60
N ASP A 39 7.51 -2.84 -3.02
CA ASP A 39 6.10 -3.26 -3.07
C ASP A 39 5.11 -2.18 -2.58
N GLY A 40 5.52 -1.37 -1.59
CA GLY A 40 4.70 -0.31 -1.00
C GLY A 40 4.68 1.02 -1.77
N GLY A 41 5.56 1.18 -2.77
CA GLY A 41 5.66 2.33 -3.67
C GLY A 41 5.89 3.68 -2.99
N SER A 42 7.12 4.21 -3.04
CA SER A 42 7.45 5.59 -2.65
C SER A 42 7.55 6.53 -3.87
N LEU A 43 6.98 6.12 -5.01
CA LEU A 43 7.00 6.86 -6.27
C LEU A 43 6.39 8.26 -6.16
N TYR A 44 5.52 8.49 -5.16
CA TYR A 44 4.98 9.81 -4.88
C TYR A 44 6.05 10.83 -4.43
N PHE A 45 7.22 10.42 -3.92
CA PHE A 45 8.33 11.38 -3.72
C PHE A 45 8.95 11.80 -5.05
N TYR A 46 8.97 10.90 -6.02
CA TYR A 46 9.51 11.16 -7.34
C TYR A 46 8.54 11.99 -8.19
N ASP A 47 7.27 11.61 -8.32
CA ASP A 47 6.26 12.35 -9.10
C ASP A 47 4.87 12.35 -8.42
N PRO A 48 4.66 13.23 -7.41
CA PRO A 48 3.46 13.21 -6.59
C PRO A 48 2.19 13.62 -7.36
N ILE A 49 2.32 14.50 -8.37
CA ILE A 49 1.17 15.01 -9.13
C ILE A 49 0.52 13.88 -9.93
N ASN A 50 1.33 13.14 -10.68
CA ASN A 50 0.83 12.04 -11.50
C ASN A 50 0.41 10.84 -10.64
N PHE A 51 1.08 10.61 -9.50
CA PHE A 51 0.62 9.63 -8.51
C PHE A 51 -0.79 9.95 -8.00
N ILE A 52 -1.09 11.22 -7.65
CA ILE A 52 -2.45 11.63 -7.26
C ILE A 52 -3.43 11.38 -8.40
N LYS A 53 -3.11 11.87 -9.61
CA LYS A 53 -4.01 11.80 -10.78
C LYS A 53 -4.40 10.38 -11.15
N HIS A 54 -3.53 9.39 -10.94
CA HIS A 54 -3.72 8.05 -11.48
C HIS A 54 -3.92 6.96 -10.41
N SER A 55 -3.49 7.21 -9.16
CA SER A 55 -3.55 6.19 -8.11
C SER A 55 -4.36 6.64 -6.89
N ALA A 56 -4.24 7.89 -6.42
CA ALA A 56 -4.83 8.31 -5.15
C ALA A 56 -6.29 8.80 -5.23
N ILE A 57 -6.84 9.02 -6.43
CA ILE A 57 -8.19 9.60 -6.61
C ILE A 57 -9.17 8.71 -7.37
N PHE A 58 -8.70 7.57 -7.88
CA PHE A 58 -9.52 6.59 -8.59
C PHE A 58 -9.40 5.20 -7.94
N GLU A 59 -10.50 4.48 -7.90
CA GLU A 59 -10.55 3.11 -7.36
C GLU A 59 -10.03 2.05 -8.34
N SER A 60 -10.16 2.28 -9.65
CA SER A 60 -9.52 1.43 -10.65
C SER A 60 -8.04 1.79 -10.72
N LEU A 61 -7.18 0.97 -10.09
CA LEU A 61 -5.75 1.15 -10.17
C LEU A 61 -5.22 0.76 -11.56
N PRO A 62 -4.14 1.40 -12.03
CA PRO A 62 -3.56 1.17 -13.36
C PRO A 62 -2.71 -0.12 -13.41
N PHE A 63 -3.19 -1.21 -12.82
CA PHE A 63 -2.46 -2.47 -12.70
C PHE A 63 -3.21 -3.62 -13.40
N GLY A 64 -2.49 -4.36 -14.24
CA GLY A 64 -2.97 -5.55 -14.92
C GLY A 64 -4.29 -5.32 -15.64
N THR A 65 -5.30 -6.13 -15.32
CA THR A 65 -6.64 -6.01 -15.91
C THR A 65 -7.43 -4.78 -15.46
N GLY A 66 -6.97 -4.05 -14.44
CA GLY A 66 -7.63 -2.91 -13.81
C GLY A 66 -8.07 -3.20 -12.39
N VAL A 67 -7.10 -3.58 -11.54
CA VAL A 67 -7.35 -3.97 -10.15
C VAL A 67 -8.17 -2.91 -9.42
N ILE A 68 -9.24 -3.36 -8.77
CA ILE A 68 -10.13 -2.50 -8.00
C ILE A 68 -9.66 -2.55 -6.55
N ASP A 69 -9.04 -1.46 -6.11
CA ASP A 69 -8.53 -1.27 -4.76
C ASP A 69 -8.44 0.22 -4.44
N THR A 70 -8.62 0.58 -3.18
CA THR A 70 -8.73 1.99 -2.78
C THR A 70 -7.40 2.49 -2.23
N GLN A 71 -6.85 3.54 -2.85
CA GLN A 71 -5.64 4.24 -2.37
C GLN A 71 -5.93 5.68 -1.92
N PHE A 72 -7.21 6.00 -1.67
CA PHE A 72 -7.66 7.34 -1.30
C PHE A 72 -6.91 7.89 -0.07
N TYR A 73 -6.55 7.03 0.88
CA TYR A 73 -5.83 7.40 2.09
C TYR A 73 -4.47 8.07 1.84
N TYR A 74 -3.89 8.00 0.64
CA TYR A 74 -2.66 8.74 0.29
C TYR A 74 -2.90 10.23 -0.01
N LEU A 75 -4.15 10.63 -0.30
CA LEU A 75 -4.46 11.95 -0.84
C LEU A 75 -3.93 13.11 0.03
N PRO A 76 -4.15 13.17 1.37
CA PRO A 76 -3.62 14.26 2.18
C PRO A 76 -2.08 14.31 2.21
N PHE A 77 -1.43 13.15 2.38
CA PHE A 77 0.02 13.07 2.47
C PHE A 77 0.67 13.49 1.15
N VAL A 78 0.23 12.91 0.04
CA VAL A 78 0.82 13.20 -1.27
C VAL A 78 0.50 14.63 -1.73
N THR A 79 -0.62 15.20 -1.31
CA THR A 79 -0.91 16.63 -1.53
C THR A 79 0.11 17.51 -0.79
N LEU A 80 0.45 17.18 0.47
CA LEU A 80 1.51 17.87 1.20
C LEU A 80 2.86 17.73 0.49
N ILE A 81 3.22 16.52 0.02
CA ILE A 81 4.45 16.30 -0.75
C ILE A 81 4.45 17.11 -2.05
N THR A 82 3.32 17.22 -2.75
CA THR A 82 3.18 18.04 -3.97
C THR A 82 3.49 19.51 -3.68
N LEU A 83 2.93 20.06 -2.59
CA LEU A 83 3.17 21.45 -2.20
C LEU A 83 4.63 21.69 -1.81
N LEU A 84 5.24 20.75 -1.10
CA LEU A 84 6.65 20.85 -0.69
C LEU A 84 7.60 20.71 -1.89
N LYS A 85 7.23 19.91 -2.90
CA LYS A 85 8.02 19.71 -4.13
C LYS A 85 8.15 20.98 -4.98
N ILE A 86 7.29 21.98 -4.78
CA ILE A 86 7.44 23.31 -5.41
C ILE A 86 8.75 23.98 -4.99
N PHE A 87 9.22 23.72 -3.76
CA PHE A 87 10.40 24.37 -3.19
C PHE A 87 11.59 23.43 -3.00
N LEU A 88 11.35 22.11 -3.00
CA LEU A 88 12.34 21.10 -2.62
C LEU A 88 12.45 20.00 -3.70
N SER A 89 13.66 19.50 -3.93
CA SER A 89 13.88 18.36 -4.82
C SER A 89 13.38 17.05 -4.21
N SER A 90 13.05 16.05 -5.04
CA SER A 90 12.61 14.72 -4.58
C SER A 90 13.61 14.03 -3.66
N HIS A 91 14.91 14.20 -3.93
CA HIS A 91 16.00 13.74 -3.07
C HIS A 91 15.92 14.38 -1.68
N LEU A 92 15.79 15.70 -1.61
CA LEU A 92 15.73 16.42 -0.34
C LEU A 92 14.44 16.10 0.43
N LEU A 93 13.30 15.92 -0.26
CA LEU A 93 12.05 15.51 0.38
C LEU A 93 12.15 14.15 1.07
N SER A 94 12.76 13.16 0.39
CA SER A 94 12.97 11.82 0.96
C SER A 94 13.88 11.87 2.21
N ILE A 95 14.97 12.65 2.14
CA ILE A 95 15.88 12.87 3.28
C ILE A 95 15.13 13.54 4.44
N LEU A 96 14.40 14.63 4.19
CA LEU A 96 13.68 15.37 5.22
C LEU A 96 12.58 14.52 5.88
N HIS A 97 11.90 13.66 5.11
CA HIS A 97 10.94 12.71 5.65
C HIS A 97 11.61 11.77 6.66
N ASN A 98 12.72 11.14 6.27
CA ASN A 98 13.48 10.26 7.14
C ASN A 98 14.08 10.99 8.36
N SER A 99 14.57 12.22 8.20
CA SER A 99 15.03 13.06 9.32
C SER A 99 13.90 13.36 10.30
N THR A 100 12.69 13.60 9.79
CA THR A 100 11.50 13.79 10.61
C THR A 100 11.17 12.53 11.42
N LYS A 101 11.25 11.33 10.82
CA LYS A 101 11.04 10.06 11.54
C LYS A 101 11.95 9.95 12.77
N LEU A 102 13.25 10.22 12.60
CA LEU A 102 14.24 10.12 13.69
C LEU A 102 13.98 11.14 14.80
N VAL A 103 13.80 12.40 14.44
CA VAL A 103 13.64 13.49 15.40
C VAL A 103 12.31 13.35 16.17
N VAL A 104 11.21 13.11 15.45
CA VAL A 104 9.89 13.03 16.08
C VAL A 104 9.76 11.77 16.92
N GLY A 105 10.30 10.64 16.47
CA GLY A 105 10.36 9.41 17.28
C GLY A 105 11.13 9.62 18.58
N PHE A 106 12.33 10.21 18.50
CA PHE A 106 13.14 10.57 19.66
C PHE A 106 12.40 11.49 20.64
N LEU A 107 11.87 12.62 20.15
CA LEU A 107 11.20 13.62 20.98
C LEU A 107 9.93 13.07 21.64
N SER A 108 9.19 12.21 20.94
CA SER A 108 7.98 11.57 21.45
C SER A 108 8.29 10.61 22.59
N ILE A 109 9.27 9.72 22.43
CA ILE A 109 9.69 8.79 23.49
C ILE A 109 10.30 9.55 24.68
N TYR A 110 11.15 10.53 24.42
CA TYR A 110 11.67 11.43 25.46
C TYR A 110 10.51 12.08 26.25
N GLY A 111 9.51 12.61 25.54
CA GLY A 111 8.34 13.25 26.13
C GLY A 111 7.49 12.29 26.96
N ILE A 112 7.25 11.07 26.46
CA ILE A 112 6.52 10.02 27.17
C ILE A 112 7.24 9.64 28.46
N MET A 113 8.53 9.33 28.38
CA MET A 113 9.31 8.89 29.54
C MET A 113 9.35 9.98 30.62
N LYS A 114 9.55 11.23 30.21
CA LYS A 114 9.53 12.39 31.12
C LYS A 114 8.18 12.54 31.82
N VAL A 115 7.06 12.37 31.11
CA VAL A 115 5.71 12.45 31.69
C VAL A 115 5.46 11.28 32.65
N LEU A 116 5.75 10.04 32.22
CA LEU A 116 5.52 8.84 33.03
C LEU A 116 6.32 8.85 34.35
N LEU A 117 7.58 9.27 34.31
CA LEU A 117 8.45 9.32 35.50
C LEU A 117 8.18 10.52 36.41
N SER A 118 7.78 11.67 35.87
CA SER A 118 7.53 12.89 36.66
C SER A 118 6.26 12.83 37.51
N PHE A 119 5.26 12.05 37.11
CA PHE A 119 4.02 11.85 37.89
C PHE A 119 4.14 10.81 39.02
N SER A 120 5.35 10.29 39.27
CA SER A 120 5.67 9.42 40.41
C SER A 120 5.55 10.19 41.75
N ARG A 121 4.59 9.78 42.60
CA ARG A 121 4.15 10.41 43.86
C ARG A 121 5.22 10.48 44.98
N GLU A 122 6.24 11.31 44.83
CA GLU A 122 7.06 11.70 46.00
C GLU A 122 7.12 13.22 46.12
N LYS A 123 6.50 13.73 47.17
CA LYS A 123 6.63 15.10 47.67
C LYS A 123 7.89 15.12 48.54
N ASN A 124 8.97 15.83 48.14
CA ASN A 124 9.95 16.48 49.03
C ASN A 124 11.17 17.03 48.24
N ALA A 125 11.90 17.96 48.86
CA ALA A 125 12.95 18.84 48.31
C ALA A 125 14.13 18.19 47.53
N LEU A 126 14.20 16.85 47.44
CA LEU A 126 15.05 16.06 46.51
C LEU A 126 14.67 16.20 45.02
N LEU A 127 13.71 17.09 44.72
CA LEU A 127 13.17 17.36 43.39
C LEU A 127 14.25 17.65 42.35
N ARG A 128 15.31 18.40 42.68
CA ARG A 128 16.30 18.85 41.67
C ARG A 128 17.17 17.71 41.13
N GLU A 129 17.66 16.83 42.01
CA GLU A 129 18.44 15.65 41.60
C GLU A 129 17.55 14.63 40.87
N LYS A 130 16.31 14.46 41.34
CA LYS A 130 15.30 13.65 40.69
C LYS A 130 15.01 14.13 39.26
N PHE A 131 14.83 15.44 39.06
CA PHE A 131 14.63 16.02 37.72
C PHE A 131 15.83 15.81 36.79
N LYS A 132 17.06 15.97 37.28
CA LYS A 132 18.26 15.72 36.47
C LYS A 132 18.33 14.25 36.02
N LYS A 133 18.06 13.30 36.92
CA LYS A 133 18.05 11.86 36.60
C LYS A 133 16.95 11.51 35.60
N ILE A 134 15.73 12.05 35.78
CA ILE A 134 14.62 11.85 34.82
C ILE A 134 15.00 12.38 33.45
N GLU A 135 15.63 13.55 33.37
CA GLU A 135 16.04 14.15 32.11
C GLU A 135 17.02 13.28 31.34
N ILE A 136 18.09 12.83 32.01
CA ILE A 136 19.12 11.97 31.43
C ILE A 136 18.53 10.64 30.97
N VAL A 137 17.70 10.01 31.81
CA VAL A 137 17.03 8.74 31.45
C VAL A 137 16.12 8.93 30.24
N SER A 138 15.35 10.01 30.19
CA SER A 138 14.44 10.28 29.08
C SER A 138 15.20 10.47 27.76
N ILE A 139 16.36 11.15 27.82
CA ILE A 139 17.26 11.32 26.68
C ILE A 139 17.80 9.96 26.21
N LEU A 140 18.39 9.16 27.11
CA LEU A 140 18.95 7.85 26.77
C LEU A 140 17.89 6.88 26.24
N THR A 141 16.67 6.94 26.79
CA THR A 141 15.53 6.13 26.32
C THR A 141 15.12 6.51 24.90
N GLY A 142 15.11 7.81 24.57
CA GLY A 142 14.82 8.27 23.22
C GLY A 142 15.88 7.81 22.21
N ILE A 143 17.17 7.90 22.56
CA ILE A 143 18.26 7.39 21.71
C ILE A 143 18.09 5.88 21.52
N PHE A 144 17.87 5.15 22.61
CA PHE A 144 17.70 3.70 22.59
C PHE A 144 16.57 3.25 21.65
N TYR A 145 15.46 4.00 21.61
CA TYR A 145 14.36 3.70 20.69
C TYR A 145 14.79 3.80 19.22
N ILE A 146 15.40 4.91 18.83
CA ILE A 146 15.78 5.17 17.44
C ILE A 146 16.89 4.22 16.97
N PHE A 147 17.79 3.85 17.87
CA PHE A 147 18.91 2.95 17.59
C PHE A 147 18.61 1.50 17.90
N LEU A 148 17.34 1.15 18.12
CA LEU A 148 16.95 -0.22 18.39
C LEU A 148 17.15 -1.06 17.11
N PRO A 149 18.01 -2.09 17.12
CA PRO A 149 18.33 -2.86 15.91
C PRO A 149 17.12 -3.46 15.21
N VAL A 150 16.07 -3.83 15.97
CA VAL A 150 14.82 -4.36 15.42
C VAL A 150 14.09 -3.36 14.51
N LEU A 151 14.36 -2.06 14.66
CA LEU A 151 13.79 -0.99 13.83
C LEU A 151 14.75 -0.53 12.72
N THR A 152 16.07 -0.71 12.89
CA THR A 152 17.08 -0.17 11.97
C THR A 152 17.68 -1.20 11.01
N MET A 153 17.57 -2.49 11.31
CA MET A 153 18.14 -3.56 10.48
C MET A 153 17.17 -4.01 9.38
N ASP A 154 17.71 -4.26 8.19
CA ASP A 154 17.02 -4.97 7.12
C ASP A 154 17.07 -6.48 7.42
N ASP A 155 16.04 -7.03 8.06
CA ASP A 155 15.86 -8.49 8.18
C ASP A 155 14.81 -8.92 7.17
N ARG A 156 15.27 -9.59 6.10
CA ARG A 156 14.42 -10.32 5.15
C ARG A 156 13.23 -9.48 4.66
N TYR A 157 13.55 -8.47 3.85
CA TYR A 157 12.62 -7.67 3.01
C TYR A 157 11.98 -6.44 3.65
N VAL A 158 12.22 -6.14 4.93
CA VAL A 158 11.66 -4.94 5.56
C VAL A 158 12.72 -4.24 6.40
N ASN A 159 13.00 -2.98 6.03
CA ASN A 159 13.62 -2.00 6.91
C ASN A 159 12.50 -1.13 7.50
N PRO A 160 12.06 -1.37 8.76
CA PRO A 160 10.90 -0.70 9.33
C PRO A 160 11.05 0.82 9.35
N LEU A 161 12.26 1.34 9.53
CA LEU A 161 12.48 2.78 9.59
C LEU A 161 12.43 3.44 8.20
N SER A 162 12.93 2.77 7.16
CA SER A 162 12.86 3.32 5.79
C SER A 162 11.44 3.22 5.21
N ILE A 163 10.74 2.12 5.46
CA ILE A 163 9.47 1.81 4.80
C ILE A 163 8.25 2.36 5.56
N HIS A 164 8.30 2.42 6.89
CA HIS A 164 7.09 2.60 7.70
C HIS A 164 7.15 3.84 8.62
N ASP A 165 6.09 4.65 8.61
CA ASP A 165 5.97 5.86 9.43
C ASP A 165 5.61 5.55 10.90
N GLN A 166 5.20 4.31 11.18
CA GLN A 166 4.82 3.78 12.48
C GLN A 166 5.91 4.02 13.54
N VAL A 167 7.18 4.05 13.15
CA VAL A 167 8.32 4.30 14.04
C VAL A 167 8.18 5.64 14.78
N PHE A 168 7.74 6.70 14.13
CA PHE A 168 7.57 7.99 14.81
C PHE A 168 6.10 8.29 15.13
N LEU A 169 5.18 7.83 14.28
CA LEU A 169 3.77 8.16 14.38
C LEU A 169 3.13 7.55 15.63
N ASN A 170 3.42 6.27 15.91
CA ASN A 170 2.84 5.56 17.05
C ASN A 170 3.25 6.21 18.40
N PRO A 171 4.56 6.46 18.67
CA PRO A 171 4.97 7.23 19.84
C PRO A 171 4.38 8.65 19.89
N LEU A 172 4.30 9.36 18.75
CA LEU A 172 3.79 10.72 18.71
C LEU A 172 2.31 10.78 19.12
N ILE A 173 1.45 9.96 18.52
CA ILE A 173 0.02 9.93 18.86
C ILE A 173 -0.16 9.48 20.30
N PHE A 174 0.60 8.49 20.78
CA PHE A 174 0.59 8.09 22.18
C PHE A 174 0.95 9.27 23.11
N TYR A 175 2.02 10.00 22.80
CA TYR A 175 2.45 11.16 23.60
C TYR A 175 1.39 12.25 23.66
N LEU A 176 0.79 12.59 22.51
CA LEU A 176 -0.26 13.59 22.42
C LEU A 176 -1.52 13.16 23.19
N MET A 177 -1.92 11.89 23.09
CA MET A 177 -3.04 11.34 23.85
C MET A 177 -2.76 11.30 25.35
N LEU A 178 -1.56 10.90 25.76
CA LEU A 178 -1.14 10.96 27.17
C LEU A 178 -1.22 12.40 27.71
N LYS A 179 -0.70 13.39 26.97
CA LYS A 179 -0.79 14.79 27.35
C LYS A 179 -2.23 15.30 27.38
N PHE A 180 -3.04 14.93 26.40
CA PHE A 180 -4.45 15.30 26.34
C PHE A 180 -5.20 14.75 27.56
N ILE A 181 -5.07 13.46 27.86
CA ILE A 181 -5.79 12.82 28.97
C ILE A 181 -5.35 13.42 30.33
N LEU A 182 -4.07 13.75 30.49
CA LEU A 182 -3.56 14.28 31.76
C LEU A 182 -3.84 15.77 31.99
N THR A 183 -3.92 16.57 30.92
CA THR A 183 -4.06 18.04 31.01
C THR A 183 -5.41 18.56 30.56
N GLU A 184 -6.19 17.72 29.88
CA GLU A 184 -7.45 18.02 29.20
C GLU A 184 -7.39 19.18 28.19
N LYS A 185 -6.18 19.58 27.75
CA LYS A 185 -6.01 20.68 26.79
C LYS A 185 -6.29 20.22 25.36
N TRP A 186 -7.30 20.82 24.71
CA TRP A 186 -7.73 20.49 23.35
C TRP A 186 -6.62 20.54 22.29
N LYS A 187 -5.62 21.41 22.45
CA LYS A 187 -4.50 21.52 21.50
C LYS A 187 -3.81 20.19 21.19
N TYR A 188 -3.70 19.29 22.17
CA TYR A 188 -3.03 18.00 21.98
C TYR A 188 -3.89 17.05 21.13
N LEU A 189 -5.21 17.09 21.31
CA LEU A 189 -6.15 16.34 20.50
C LEU A 189 -6.21 16.89 19.07
N VAL A 190 -6.28 18.22 18.91
CA VAL A 190 -6.26 18.88 17.59
C VAL A 190 -4.99 18.53 16.82
N ILE A 191 -3.81 18.59 17.45
CA ILE A 191 -2.56 18.19 16.80
C ILE A 191 -2.59 16.70 16.43
N ALA A 192 -3.10 15.82 17.31
CA ALA A 192 -3.18 14.39 17.00
C ALA A 192 -4.10 14.10 15.79
N LEU A 193 -5.25 14.78 15.71
CA LEU A 193 -6.18 14.67 14.57
C LEU A 193 -5.59 15.24 13.28
N GLY A 194 -4.89 16.38 13.34
CA GLY A 194 -4.21 16.95 12.17
C GLY A 194 -3.10 16.05 11.65
N VAL A 195 -2.30 15.47 12.55
CA VAL A 195 -1.25 14.50 12.21
C VAL A 195 -1.86 13.22 11.63
N SER A 196 -2.97 12.72 12.20
CA SER A 196 -3.62 11.52 11.68
C SER A 196 -4.19 11.73 10.28
N LEU A 197 -4.75 12.91 10.01
CA LEU A 197 -5.25 13.26 8.68
C LEU A 197 -4.12 13.38 7.66
N ILE A 198 -3.02 14.08 7.97
CA ILE A 198 -1.88 14.24 7.05
C ILE A 198 -1.26 12.87 6.73
N LEU A 199 -1.17 11.98 7.71
CA LEU A 199 -0.59 10.63 7.57
C LEU A 199 -1.70 9.56 7.47
N SER A 200 -2.80 9.87 6.80
CA SER A 200 -3.99 9.00 6.71
C SER A 200 -3.69 7.62 6.13
N HIS A 201 -2.63 7.47 5.33
CA HIS A 201 -2.16 6.17 4.81
C HIS A 201 -1.70 5.19 5.89
N ASN A 202 -1.61 5.61 7.14
CA ASN A 202 -1.35 4.72 8.27
C ASN A 202 -2.64 4.25 8.98
N PHE A 203 -3.80 4.83 8.64
CA PHE A 203 -5.07 4.69 9.35
C PHE A 203 -6.20 4.07 8.48
N TYR A 204 -5.87 3.34 7.41
CA TYR A 204 -6.86 2.60 6.62
C TYR A 204 -7.24 1.26 7.28
N ILE A 205 -8.38 0.66 6.92
CA ILE A 205 -8.98 -0.48 7.64
C ILE A 205 -8.17 -1.76 7.47
N ALA A 206 -7.49 -1.91 6.34
CA ALA A 206 -6.60 -3.04 6.12
C ALA A 206 -5.18 -2.86 6.70
N SER A 207 -4.90 -1.75 7.41
CA SER A 207 -3.58 -1.47 8.02
C SER A 207 -3.35 -2.32 9.27
N PRO A 208 -2.48 -3.34 9.27
CA PRO A 208 -2.30 -4.20 10.45
C PRO A 208 -1.64 -3.43 11.60
N SER A 209 -0.82 -2.44 11.28
CA SER A 209 -0.16 -1.58 12.27
C SER A 209 -1.13 -0.82 13.18
N LEU A 210 -2.30 -0.43 12.66
CA LEU A 210 -3.35 0.25 13.41
C LEU A 210 -3.87 -0.66 14.53
N TYR A 211 -4.20 -1.91 14.19
CA TYR A 211 -4.74 -2.89 15.12
C TYR A 211 -3.66 -3.50 16.03
N ALA A 212 -2.40 -3.51 15.60
CA ALA A 212 -1.28 -3.98 16.42
C ALA A 212 -0.94 -3.01 17.56
N PHE A 213 -0.91 -1.70 17.29
CA PHE A 213 -0.40 -0.73 18.25
C PHE A 213 -1.49 -0.11 19.14
N TYR A 214 -2.52 0.48 18.52
CA TYR A 214 -3.44 1.37 19.21
C TYR A 214 -4.30 0.69 20.28
N PRO A 215 -4.85 -0.53 20.09
CA PRO A 215 -5.59 -1.23 21.13
C PRO A 215 -4.78 -1.43 22.41
N PHE A 216 -3.52 -1.88 22.30
CA PHE A 216 -2.63 -2.07 23.43
C PHE A 216 -2.20 -0.74 24.06
N ALA A 217 -1.87 0.25 23.24
CA ALA A 217 -1.52 1.59 23.70
C ALA A 217 -2.66 2.26 24.49
N PHE A 218 -3.90 2.22 23.98
CA PHE A 218 -5.06 2.78 24.67
C PHE A 218 -5.40 2.01 25.94
N LEU A 219 -5.35 0.67 25.92
CA LEU A 219 -5.57 -0.13 27.13
C LEU A 219 -4.53 0.19 28.20
N PHE A 220 -3.24 0.31 27.83
CA PHE A 220 -2.19 0.73 28.74
C PHE A 220 -2.47 2.12 29.33
N LEU A 221 -2.88 3.10 28.50
CA LEU A 221 -3.22 4.45 28.97
C LEU A 221 -4.40 4.45 29.95
N VAL A 222 -5.46 3.68 29.65
CA VAL A 222 -6.63 3.54 30.53
C VAL A 222 -6.22 2.96 31.88
N LEU A 223 -5.46 1.86 31.89
CA LEU A 223 -4.98 1.22 33.11
C LEU A 223 -4.02 2.14 33.88
N TYR A 224 -3.12 2.84 33.19
CA TYR A 224 -2.23 3.83 33.80
C TYR A 224 -3.01 4.93 34.52
N VAL A 225 -4.01 5.53 33.86
CA VAL A 225 -4.78 6.64 34.44
C VAL A 225 -5.68 6.17 35.58
N ARG A 226 -6.38 5.05 35.41
CA ARG A 226 -7.35 4.54 36.39
C ARG A 226 -6.67 3.86 37.59
N ILE A 227 -5.68 2.99 37.35
CA ILE A 227 -5.08 2.15 38.40
C ILE A 227 -3.88 2.85 39.04
N ILE A 228 -3.00 3.45 38.24
CA ILE A 228 -1.75 4.03 38.73
C ILE A 228 -1.98 5.47 39.23
N LEU A 229 -2.59 6.32 38.41
CA LEU A 229 -2.85 7.72 38.77
C LEU A 229 -4.12 7.90 39.60
N LYS A 230 -5.03 6.92 39.60
CA LYS A 230 -6.36 7.00 40.26
C LYS A 230 -7.15 8.23 39.85
N ARG A 231 -7.12 8.56 38.56
CA ARG A 231 -7.87 9.68 37.96
C ARG A 231 -8.99 9.17 37.06
N THR A 232 -10.00 10.00 36.85
CA THR A 232 -11.06 9.76 35.87
C THR A 232 -10.58 10.09 34.46
N LEU A 233 -11.12 9.38 33.47
CA LEU A 233 -10.85 9.66 32.06
C LEU A 233 -11.81 10.74 31.55
N PRO A 234 -11.36 11.67 30.68
CA PRO A 234 -12.21 12.68 30.07
C PRO A 234 -13.06 12.10 28.92
N ILE A 235 -13.92 11.12 29.22
CA ILE A 235 -14.66 10.30 28.23
C ILE A 235 -15.45 11.16 27.24
N LYS A 236 -16.17 12.19 27.70
CA LYS A 236 -16.94 13.09 26.82
C LYS A 236 -16.05 13.75 25.74
N ARG A 237 -14.84 14.18 26.11
CA ARG A 237 -13.90 14.82 25.17
C ARG A 237 -13.23 13.80 24.25
N ILE A 238 -12.99 12.59 24.75
CA ILE A 238 -12.49 11.47 23.93
C ILE A 238 -13.52 11.11 22.85
N ILE A 239 -14.81 11.03 23.19
CA ILE A 239 -15.89 10.77 22.22
C ILE A 239 -15.89 11.82 21.12
N VAL A 240 -15.81 13.12 21.47
CA VAL A 240 -15.69 14.20 20.48
C VAL A 240 -14.48 13.99 19.57
N GLY A 241 -13.33 13.62 20.13
CA GLY A 241 -12.13 13.30 19.34
C GLY A 241 -12.33 12.13 18.38
N VAL A 242 -12.99 11.06 18.81
CA VAL A 242 -13.30 9.89 17.97
C VAL A 242 -14.24 10.27 16.84
N VAL A 243 -15.27 11.08 17.12
CA VAL A 243 -16.19 11.58 16.09
C VAL A 243 -15.44 12.37 15.03
N PHE A 244 -14.61 13.34 15.44
CA PHE A 244 -13.78 14.08 14.48
C PHE A 244 -12.82 13.18 13.70
N PHE A 245 -12.19 12.20 14.36
CA PHE A 245 -11.31 11.24 13.68
C PHE A 245 -12.06 10.48 12.58
N ILE A 246 -13.25 9.94 12.87
CA ILE A 246 -14.05 9.21 11.89
C ILE A 246 -14.44 10.11 10.72
N PHE A 247 -14.94 11.32 10.99
CA PHE A 247 -15.41 12.22 9.92
C PHE A 247 -14.26 12.79 9.07
N LEU A 248 -13.09 13.07 9.66
CA LEU A 248 -11.90 13.51 8.93
C LEU A 248 -11.30 12.39 8.05
N HIS A 249 -11.50 11.13 8.43
CA HIS A 249 -11.03 9.96 7.68
C HIS A 249 -12.14 9.35 6.80
N PHE A 250 -13.33 9.95 6.75
CA PHE A 250 -14.50 9.35 6.12
C PHE A 250 -14.31 9.10 4.62
N PHE A 251 -13.58 9.97 3.93
CA PHE A 251 -13.32 9.88 2.50
C PHE A 251 -12.64 8.57 2.06
N HIS A 252 -11.80 7.97 2.90
CA HIS A 252 -11.14 6.68 2.58
C HIS A 252 -11.69 5.52 3.39
N LEU A 253 -12.16 5.73 4.63
CA LEU A 253 -12.74 4.66 5.43
C LEU A 253 -14.07 4.17 4.87
N TRP A 254 -14.93 5.06 4.39
CA TRP A 254 -16.27 4.66 3.94
C TRP A 254 -16.24 3.71 2.73
N PRO A 255 -15.47 3.96 1.66
CA PRO A 255 -15.33 2.99 0.57
C PRO A 255 -14.86 1.61 1.03
N GLU A 256 -13.88 1.53 1.94
CA GLU A 256 -13.39 0.25 2.49
C GLU A 256 -14.46 -0.46 3.34
N ILE A 257 -15.22 0.28 4.15
CA ILE A 257 -16.35 -0.27 4.93
C ILE A 257 -17.44 -0.79 3.99
N ALA A 258 -17.80 -0.03 2.96
CA ALA A 258 -18.80 -0.46 1.98
C ALA A 258 -18.35 -1.77 1.30
N ASN A 259 -17.07 -1.83 0.89
CA ASN A 259 -16.48 -3.03 0.30
C ASN A 259 -16.47 -4.22 1.28
N LEU A 260 -16.24 -4.01 2.57
CA LEU A 260 -16.32 -5.08 3.59
C LEU A 260 -17.68 -5.78 3.61
N PHE A 261 -18.78 -5.05 3.34
CA PHE A 261 -20.14 -5.62 3.33
C PHE A 261 -20.55 -6.18 1.97
N ASN A 262 -19.75 -5.98 0.91
CA ASN A 262 -19.98 -6.58 -0.39
C ASN A 262 -19.39 -8.00 -0.44
N SER A 263 -20.25 -9.02 -0.46
CA SER A 263 -19.85 -10.45 -0.42
C SER A 263 -18.98 -10.93 -1.59
N GLY A 264 -18.85 -10.12 -2.65
CA GLY A 264 -17.94 -10.39 -3.77
C GLY A 264 -16.61 -9.63 -3.73
N SER A 265 -16.41 -8.71 -2.76
CA SER A 265 -15.18 -7.91 -2.71
C SER A 265 -13.99 -8.70 -2.19
N ASN A 266 -12.78 -8.29 -2.58
CA ASN A 266 -11.54 -8.91 -2.11
C ASN A 266 -11.40 -8.82 -0.57
N ILE A 267 -11.78 -7.69 0.03
CA ILE A 267 -11.72 -7.49 1.48
C ILE A 267 -12.68 -8.45 2.20
N ASN A 268 -13.92 -8.57 1.72
CA ASN A 268 -14.90 -9.48 2.30
C ASN A 268 -14.44 -10.94 2.22
N VAL A 269 -14.01 -11.38 1.03
CA VAL A 269 -13.52 -12.75 0.81
C VAL A 269 -12.32 -13.05 1.70
N ARG A 270 -11.37 -12.12 1.86
CA ARG A 270 -10.20 -12.30 2.74
C ARG A 270 -10.56 -12.44 4.21
N ILE A 271 -11.64 -11.81 4.66
CA ILE A 271 -12.04 -11.79 6.08
C ILE A 271 -13.00 -12.95 6.42
N PHE A 272 -13.92 -13.28 5.51
CA PHE A 272 -15.04 -14.19 5.82
C PHE A 272 -15.00 -15.54 5.10
N SER A 273 -14.15 -15.76 4.09
CA SER A 273 -14.09 -17.06 3.37
C SER A 273 -13.22 -18.11 4.08
N LYS A 274 -13.61 -19.39 3.95
CA LYS A 274 -12.86 -20.53 4.51
C LYS A 274 -11.56 -20.78 3.76
N GLU A 275 -11.55 -20.52 2.45
CA GLU A 275 -10.39 -20.63 1.58
C GLU A 275 -9.30 -19.63 2.02
N ALA A 276 -9.68 -18.38 2.33
CA ALA A 276 -8.75 -17.38 2.84
C ALA A 276 -8.09 -17.81 4.17
N TYR A 277 -8.85 -18.42 5.08
CA TYR A 277 -8.29 -18.99 6.32
C TYR A 277 -7.20 -20.03 6.05
N LYS A 278 -7.42 -20.93 5.09
CA LYS A 278 -6.43 -21.97 4.74
C LYS A 278 -5.15 -21.34 4.17
N GLN A 279 -5.30 -20.35 3.29
CA GLN A 279 -4.16 -19.63 2.70
C GLN A 279 -3.37 -18.84 3.75
N GLN A 280 -4.05 -18.13 4.65
CA GLN A 280 -3.42 -17.36 5.73
C GLN A 280 -2.64 -18.27 6.69
N THR A 281 -3.23 -19.43 7.03
CA THR A 281 -2.58 -20.44 7.88
C THR A 281 -1.34 -21.01 7.19
N GLN A 282 -1.42 -21.36 5.90
CA GLN A 282 -0.27 -21.82 5.13
C GLN A 282 0.86 -20.78 5.09
N TYR A 283 0.51 -19.51 4.87
CA TYR A 283 1.48 -18.42 4.93
C TYR A 283 2.12 -18.32 6.32
N PHE A 284 1.33 -18.38 7.39
CA PHE A 284 1.81 -18.35 8.78
C PHE A 284 2.83 -19.47 9.05
N TYR A 285 2.53 -20.71 8.66
CA TYR A 285 3.48 -21.83 8.75
C TYR A 285 4.74 -21.59 7.91
N GLY A 286 4.58 -20.97 6.74
CA GLY A 286 5.68 -20.55 5.87
C GLY A 286 6.61 -19.52 6.53
N VAL A 287 6.12 -18.66 7.42
CA VAL A 287 6.94 -17.62 8.07
C VAL A 287 7.28 -17.92 9.53
N ILE A 288 6.71 -18.94 10.17
CA ILE A 288 6.90 -19.15 11.62
C ILE A 288 8.35 -19.44 12.02
N HIS A 289 9.13 -20.04 11.12
CA HIS A 289 10.54 -20.31 11.34
C HIS A 289 11.41 -19.04 11.32
N ILE A 290 10.87 -17.92 10.84
CA ILE A 290 11.55 -16.63 10.75
C ILE A 290 11.74 -16.02 12.15
N ALA A 291 10.76 -16.22 13.04
CA ALA A 291 10.81 -15.70 14.40
C ALA A 291 11.56 -16.65 15.33
N SER A 292 12.58 -16.13 16.00
CA SER A 292 13.27 -16.80 17.10
C SER A 292 13.18 -15.91 18.33
N LEU A 293 12.73 -16.47 19.45
CA LEU A 293 12.67 -15.77 20.74
C LEU A 293 14.07 -15.28 21.15
N ALA A 294 15.12 -16.06 20.86
CA ALA A 294 16.51 -15.65 21.06
C ALA A 294 16.83 -14.40 20.22
N LYS A 295 16.48 -14.37 18.93
CA LYS A 295 16.66 -13.17 18.08
C LYS A 295 15.80 -11.97 18.53
N SER A 296 14.65 -12.21 19.16
CA SER A 296 13.66 -11.18 19.52
C SER A 296 13.93 -10.52 20.88
N ILE A 297 14.41 -11.28 21.88
CA ILE A 297 14.78 -10.75 23.21
C ILE A 297 16.20 -10.16 23.19
N LEU A 298 17.11 -10.80 22.44
CA LEU A 298 18.53 -10.47 22.43
C LEU A 298 18.93 -9.54 21.27
N LEU A 299 18.00 -9.01 20.48
CA LEU A 299 18.27 -8.27 19.24
C LEU A 299 18.97 -9.13 18.17
N PRO A 300 18.66 -8.94 16.88
CA PRO A 300 19.38 -9.62 15.81
C PRO A 300 20.83 -9.15 15.82
N SER A 301 21.79 -10.04 16.09
CA SER A 301 23.18 -9.70 15.79
C SER A 301 23.36 -9.71 14.29
N ILE A 302 24.14 -8.74 13.83
CA ILE A 302 24.90 -8.82 12.58
C ILE A 302 25.60 -10.18 12.57
N SER A 303 25.78 -10.76 11.39
CA SER A 303 26.58 -11.96 11.10
C SER A 303 28.06 -11.88 11.56
N GLY A 304 28.45 -10.86 12.32
CA GLY A 304 29.78 -10.70 12.92
C GLY A 304 29.74 -10.91 14.44
N GLY A 305 30.40 -11.97 14.91
CA GLY A 305 30.44 -12.37 16.33
C GLY A 305 31.00 -11.32 17.30
N ALA A 306 31.71 -10.29 16.83
CA ALA A 306 32.28 -9.23 17.66
C ALA A 306 31.22 -8.34 18.37
N TRP A 307 29.97 -8.31 17.87
CA TRP A 307 28.92 -7.45 18.43
C TRP A 307 27.93 -8.19 19.35
N LEU A 308 28.15 -9.49 19.61
CA LEU A 308 27.29 -10.31 20.48
C LEU A 308 27.32 -9.90 21.96
N ILE A 309 28.40 -9.28 22.44
CA ILE A 309 28.48 -8.78 23.83
C ILE A 309 27.50 -7.63 24.05
N PHE A 310 27.28 -6.80 23.01
CA PHE A 310 26.45 -5.61 23.07
C PHE A 310 24.96 -5.92 23.19
N VAL A 311 24.55 -7.08 22.72
CA VAL A 311 23.18 -7.60 22.81
C VAL A 311 22.67 -7.77 24.25
N PHE A 312 23.56 -8.06 25.21
CA PHE A 312 23.17 -8.39 26.58
C PHE A 312 22.92 -7.17 27.50
N ILE A 313 23.37 -5.97 27.12
CA ILE A 313 23.33 -4.79 27.99
C ILE A 313 21.88 -4.35 28.29
N SER A 314 21.03 -4.30 27.27
CA SER A 314 19.63 -3.86 27.42
C SER A 314 18.77 -4.84 28.24
N PRO A 315 18.81 -6.17 27.98
CA PRO A 315 18.20 -7.17 28.85
C PRO A 315 18.74 -7.14 30.29
N LEU A 316 20.05 -6.94 30.47
CA LEU A 316 20.68 -6.85 31.79
C LEU A 316 20.16 -5.65 32.58
N ILE A 317 20.02 -4.47 31.94
CA ILE A 317 19.43 -3.27 32.57
C ILE A 317 18.00 -3.55 33.03
N ILE A 318 17.20 -4.23 32.21
CA ILE A 318 15.81 -4.59 32.56
C ILE A 318 15.78 -5.59 33.74
N LEU A 319 16.64 -6.60 33.72
CA LEU A 319 16.76 -7.58 34.80
C LEU A 319 17.15 -6.91 36.13
N LEU A 320 18.18 -6.07 36.10
CA LEU A 320 18.61 -5.27 37.26
C LEU A 320 17.49 -4.33 37.74
N GLY A 321 16.70 -3.77 36.82
CA GLY A 321 15.50 -3.00 37.11
C GLY A 321 14.47 -3.80 37.92
N PHE A 322 14.18 -5.04 37.53
CA PHE A 322 13.28 -5.92 38.28
C PHE A 322 13.82 -6.28 39.66
N LEU A 323 15.08 -6.71 39.74
CA LEU A 323 15.75 -7.04 41.01
C LEU A 323 15.70 -5.87 41.98
N LYS A 324 15.89 -4.65 41.46
CA LYS A 324 15.83 -3.43 42.26
C LYS A 324 14.41 -3.00 42.61
N ASN A 325 13.44 -3.18 41.71
CA ASN A 325 12.05 -2.82 41.96
C ASN A 325 11.45 -3.63 43.12
N ARG A 326 11.85 -4.90 43.26
CA ARG A 326 11.21 -5.88 44.17
C ARG A 326 9.67 -5.80 44.10
N PHE A 327 9.13 -5.66 42.88
CA PHE A 327 7.70 -5.54 42.58
C PHE A 327 6.96 -4.34 43.24
N ARG A 328 7.66 -3.26 43.63
CA ARG A 328 7.03 -2.10 44.29
C ARG A 328 6.40 -1.10 43.33
N SER A 329 7.07 -0.78 42.22
CA SER A 329 6.57 0.18 41.22
C SER A 329 5.46 -0.45 40.37
N ARG A 330 4.21 -0.06 40.64
CA ARG A 330 3.04 -0.50 39.87
C ARG A 330 3.14 -0.12 38.38
N LEU A 331 3.74 1.03 38.06
CA LEU A 331 3.96 1.46 36.67
C LEU A 331 4.93 0.53 35.94
N PHE A 332 6.02 0.14 36.62
CA PHE A 332 7.00 -0.78 36.04
C PHE A 332 6.41 -2.16 35.80
N LEU A 333 5.57 -2.66 36.73
CA LEU A 333 4.87 -3.92 36.56
C LEU A 333 3.83 -3.88 35.44
N LEU A 334 3.07 -2.79 35.32
CA LEU A 334 2.13 -2.60 34.21
C LEU A 334 2.88 -2.60 32.87
N THR A 335 3.99 -1.88 32.78
CA THR A 335 4.82 -1.84 31.55
C THR A 335 5.42 -3.22 31.26
N GLY A 336 5.87 -3.94 32.28
CA GLY A 336 6.37 -5.31 32.17
C GLY A 336 5.31 -6.30 31.68
N LEU A 337 4.06 -6.18 32.11
CA LEU A 337 2.95 -7.00 31.60
C LEU A 337 2.74 -6.80 30.09
N PHE A 338 2.67 -5.55 29.64
CA PHE A 338 2.50 -5.24 28.20
C PHE A 338 3.72 -5.65 27.38
N PHE A 339 4.93 -5.51 27.93
CA PHE A 339 6.14 -6.05 27.32
C PHE A 339 6.06 -7.57 27.14
N LEU A 340 5.62 -8.33 28.15
CA LEU A 340 5.50 -9.79 28.05
C LEU A 340 4.43 -10.22 27.04
N ILE A 341 3.28 -9.53 27.00
CA ILE A 341 2.22 -9.80 26.02
C ILE A 341 2.73 -9.56 24.59
N THR A 342 3.39 -8.43 24.35
CA THR A 342 3.92 -8.10 23.02
C THR A 342 5.09 -8.98 22.62
N LEU A 343 5.92 -9.40 23.58
CA LEU A 343 6.98 -10.39 23.36
C LEU A 343 6.40 -11.76 22.94
N PHE A 344 5.28 -12.17 23.54
CA PHE A 344 4.57 -13.38 23.12
C PHE A 344 4.09 -13.26 21.66
N LEU A 345 3.47 -12.13 21.31
CA LEU A 345 2.91 -11.91 19.98
C LEU A 345 3.98 -11.88 18.89
N ILE A 346 5.11 -11.20 19.10
CA ILE A 346 6.18 -11.13 18.09
C ILE A 346 6.95 -12.45 17.92
N SER A 347 6.97 -13.31 18.95
CA SER A 347 7.75 -14.55 18.89
C SER A 347 6.98 -15.74 18.33
N ALA A 348 5.66 -15.85 18.61
CA ALA A 348 4.70 -16.90 18.19
C ALA A 348 5.08 -18.38 18.42
N LYS A 349 6.34 -18.78 18.23
CA LYS A 349 6.92 -20.12 18.40
C LYS A 349 7.62 -20.24 19.76
N ILE A 350 6.87 -19.99 20.84
CA ILE A 350 7.34 -20.30 22.20
C ILE A 350 7.06 -21.78 22.53
N SER A 351 5.87 -22.28 22.14
CA SER A 351 5.46 -23.67 22.34
C SER A 351 4.47 -24.13 21.25
N TYR A 352 4.13 -25.42 21.21
CA TYR A 352 3.07 -25.91 20.32
C TYR A 352 1.71 -25.25 20.64
N THR A 353 1.44 -24.99 21.92
CA THR A 353 0.22 -24.32 22.38
C THR A 353 0.12 -22.89 21.84
N SER A 354 1.24 -22.17 21.71
CA SER A 354 1.21 -20.80 21.15
C SER A 354 0.88 -20.78 19.66
N ILE A 355 1.33 -21.79 18.91
CA ILE A 355 0.95 -22.00 17.50
C ILE A 355 -0.56 -22.23 17.40
N LYS A 356 -1.10 -23.12 18.24
CA LYS A 356 -2.54 -23.41 18.29
C LYS A 356 -3.38 -22.18 18.65
N LEU A 357 -2.87 -21.31 19.53
CA LEU A 357 -3.54 -20.06 19.85
C LEU A 357 -3.63 -19.13 18.63
N TYR A 358 -2.56 -19.01 17.84
CA TYR A 358 -2.58 -18.25 16.59
C TYR A 358 -3.56 -18.82 15.57
N GLU A 359 -3.62 -20.15 15.41
CA GLU A 359 -4.63 -20.81 14.56
C GLU A 359 -6.06 -20.50 15.03
N MET A 360 -6.30 -20.53 16.34
CA MET A 360 -7.59 -20.12 16.91
C MET A 360 -7.91 -18.66 16.61
N PHE A 361 -6.93 -17.75 16.71
CA PHE A 361 -7.17 -16.35 16.37
C PHE A 361 -7.51 -16.18 14.88
N PHE A 362 -6.82 -16.86 13.97
CA PHE A 362 -7.16 -16.83 12.55
C PHE A 362 -8.56 -17.39 12.26
N LEU A 363 -9.00 -18.39 13.03
CA LEU A 363 -10.30 -19.02 12.83
C LEU A 363 -11.47 -18.23 13.42
N TYR A 364 -11.30 -17.65 14.61
CA TYR A 364 -12.41 -17.08 15.39
C TYR A 364 -12.44 -15.56 15.47
N ILE A 365 -11.36 -14.86 15.10
CA ILE A 365 -11.30 -13.40 15.14
C ILE A 365 -11.30 -12.88 13.69
N PRO A 366 -12.43 -12.35 13.19
CA PRO A 366 -12.50 -11.77 11.85
C PRO A 366 -11.40 -10.72 11.63
N GLY A 367 -10.69 -10.82 10.51
CA GLY A 367 -9.61 -9.91 10.15
C GLY A 367 -8.26 -10.18 10.80
N PHE A 368 -8.16 -11.09 11.79
CA PHE A 368 -6.87 -11.42 12.42
C PHE A 368 -5.85 -12.04 11.46
N GLY A 369 -6.32 -12.56 10.32
CA GLY A 369 -5.49 -12.98 9.18
C GLY A 369 -4.50 -11.92 8.66
N MET A 370 -4.74 -10.63 8.95
CA MET A 370 -3.79 -9.56 8.66
C MET A 370 -2.45 -9.73 9.41
N PHE A 371 -2.44 -10.46 10.52
CA PHE A 371 -1.25 -10.81 11.31
C PHE A 371 -0.59 -12.13 10.89
N ARG A 372 -0.90 -12.68 9.70
CA ARG A 372 -0.22 -13.88 9.16
C ARG A 372 1.30 -13.73 9.10
N ASN A 373 1.78 -12.50 8.86
CA ASN A 373 3.19 -12.11 9.04
C ASN A 373 3.38 -11.45 10.41
N PHE A 374 3.19 -12.22 11.48
CA PHE A 374 3.11 -11.73 12.86
C PHE A 374 4.36 -10.91 13.25
N TYR A 375 5.55 -11.34 12.86
CA TYR A 375 6.81 -10.68 13.24
C TYR A 375 6.82 -9.20 12.84
N ILE A 376 6.56 -8.91 11.56
CA ILE A 376 6.63 -7.54 11.01
C ILE A 376 5.51 -6.66 11.56
N GLN A 377 4.33 -7.23 11.87
CA GLN A 377 3.19 -6.44 12.34
C GLN A 377 3.28 -6.09 13.84
N TRP A 378 3.80 -6.99 14.67
CA TRP A 378 3.91 -6.78 16.13
C TRP A 378 5.20 -6.03 16.54
N ILE A 379 6.15 -5.83 15.63
CA ILE A 379 7.46 -5.24 15.91
C ILE A 379 7.37 -3.85 16.54
N TYR A 380 6.46 -2.99 16.07
CA TYR A 380 6.34 -1.61 16.52
C TYR A 380 5.83 -1.51 17.96
N VAL A 381 4.82 -2.31 18.31
CA VAL A 381 4.24 -2.31 19.65
C VAL A 381 5.19 -2.98 20.65
N PHE A 382 5.90 -4.03 20.23
CA PHE A 382 6.97 -4.64 21.01
C PHE A 382 8.10 -3.64 21.30
N ALA A 383 8.66 -3.02 20.25
CA ALA A 383 9.73 -2.04 20.37
C ALA A 383 9.35 -0.89 21.32
N PHE A 384 8.12 -0.39 21.19
CA PHE A 384 7.60 0.66 22.07
C PHE A 384 7.61 0.26 23.55
N PHE A 385 6.99 -0.87 23.92
CA PHE A 385 6.95 -1.30 25.32
C PHE A 385 8.31 -1.75 25.85
N TYR A 386 9.15 -2.34 25.00
CA TYR A 386 10.54 -2.67 25.33
C TYR A 386 11.34 -1.42 25.72
N THR A 387 11.23 -0.35 24.94
CA THR A 387 11.89 0.92 25.25
C THR A 387 11.32 1.59 26.50
N LEU A 388 10.00 1.57 26.72
CA LEU A 388 9.42 2.09 27.96
C LEU A 388 9.93 1.32 29.19
N MET A 389 10.03 0.01 29.07
CA MET A 389 10.53 -0.86 30.13
C MET A 389 12.02 -0.58 30.43
N PHE A 390 12.84 -0.46 29.38
CA PHE A 390 14.25 -0.08 29.49
C PHE A 390 14.44 1.25 30.24
N GLY A 391 13.71 2.30 29.84
CA GLY A 391 13.84 3.62 30.47
C GLY A 391 13.40 3.62 31.93
N GLN A 392 12.31 2.92 32.27
CA GLN A 392 11.87 2.79 33.66
C GLN A 392 12.85 1.97 34.50
N ALA A 393 13.42 0.89 33.97
CA ALA A 393 14.45 0.10 34.63
C ALA A 393 15.71 0.94 34.90
N LEU A 394 16.16 1.71 33.91
CA LEU A 394 17.30 2.61 34.03
C LEU A 394 17.06 3.69 35.10
N TYR A 395 15.88 4.29 35.14
CA TYR A 395 15.50 5.23 36.20
C TYR A 395 15.52 4.58 37.58
N LEU A 396 14.97 3.36 37.70
CA LEU A 396 15.03 2.61 38.94
C LEU A 396 16.48 2.41 39.35
N ILE A 397 17.41 2.05 38.48
CA ILE A 397 18.85 1.92 38.80
C ILE A 397 19.46 3.27 39.22
N TYR A 398 19.24 4.34 38.45
CA TYR A 398 19.83 5.66 38.72
C TYR A 398 19.32 6.28 40.02
N SER A 399 18.14 5.90 40.49
CA SER A 399 17.59 6.40 41.75
C SER A 399 18.45 6.07 42.97
N SER A 400 19.28 5.00 42.95
CA SER A 400 20.20 4.67 44.08
C SER A 400 21.65 5.08 43.86
N LEU A 401 21.96 5.73 42.74
CA LEU A 401 23.33 6.13 42.42
C LEU A 401 23.50 7.63 42.66
N ASP A 402 24.72 8.04 43.03
CA ASP A 402 25.09 9.44 43.09
C ASP A 402 25.27 10.03 41.68
N ASN A 403 25.23 11.36 41.58
CA ASN A 403 25.24 12.04 40.28
C ASN A 403 26.52 11.80 39.45
N LYS A 404 27.67 11.54 40.10
CA LYS A 404 28.92 11.26 39.38
C LYS A 404 28.84 9.89 38.68
N LYS A 405 28.40 8.85 39.39
CA LYS A 405 28.16 7.51 38.79
C LYS A 405 27.09 7.56 37.72
N VAL A 406 25.99 8.29 37.94
CA VAL A 406 24.95 8.47 36.92
C VAL A 406 25.53 9.09 35.65
N ASN A 407 26.29 10.19 35.75
CA ASN A 407 26.91 10.83 34.60
C ASN A 407 27.87 9.87 33.86
N LEU A 408 28.71 9.14 34.59
CA LEU A 408 29.68 8.19 34.01
C LEU A 408 28.98 7.05 33.26
N ILE A 409 28.01 6.38 33.90
CA ILE A 409 27.24 5.29 33.28
C ILE A 409 26.44 5.82 32.09
N SER A 410 25.89 7.03 32.18
CA SER A 410 25.16 7.65 31.06
C SER A 410 26.05 7.91 29.86
N LEU A 411 27.28 8.38 30.09
CA LEU A 411 28.26 8.60 29.03
C LEU A 411 28.66 7.27 28.38
N MET A 412 28.97 6.25 29.19
CA MET A 412 29.29 4.90 28.69
C MET A 412 28.13 4.32 27.88
N LEU A 413 26.90 4.47 28.36
CA LEU A 413 25.71 3.98 27.67
C LEU A 413 25.45 4.76 26.37
N ALA A 414 25.65 6.08 26.35
CA ALA A 414 25.51 6.88 25.13
C ALA A 414 26.55 6.48 24.07
N ILE A 415 27.82 6.31 24.46
CA ILE A 415 28.89 5.82 23.57
C ILE A 415 28.52 4.43 23.03
N TYR A 416 28.03 3.54 23.90
CA TYR A 416 27.57 2.22 23.52
C TYR A 416 26.42 2.26 22.49
N LEU A 417 25.37 3.05 22.73
CA LEU A 417 24.21 3.15 21.84
C LEU A 417 24.59 3.69 20.46
N ILE A 418 25.50 4.68 20.41
CA ILE A 418 26.02 5.23 19.16
C ILE A 418 26.89 4.19 18.45
N GLY A 419 27.78 3.52 19.17
CA GLY A 419 28.66 2.48 18.64
C GLY A 419 27.88 1.30 18.04
N SER A 420 26.82 0.84 18.74
CA SER A 420 25.97 -0.25 18.24
C SER A 420 25.15 0.12 17.01
N ALA A 421 24.85 1.42 16.83
CA ALA A 421 24.09 1.94 15.70
C ALA A 421 24.97 2.44 14.55
N TRP A 422 26.29 2.26 14.61
CA TRP A 422 27.20 2.89 13.64
C TRP A 422 26.91 2.51 12.19
N LEU A 423 26.60 1.24 11.92
CA LEU A 423 26.22 0.76 10.57
C LEU A 423 24.88 1.31 10.07
N PHE A 424 24.03 1.79 10.98
CA PHE A 424 22.81 2.51 10.63
C PHE A 424 23.12 3.99 10.38
N ILE A 425 23.91 4.61 11.27
CA ILE A 425 24.31 6.02 11.16
C ILE A 425 25.06 6.29 9.86
N ASN A 426 25.95 5.40 9.44
CA ASN A 426 26.72 5.53 8.20
C ASN A 426 25.95 5.13 6.92
N GLY A 427 24.68 4.73 7.04
CA GLY A 427 23.82 4.39 5.90
C GLY A 427 23.94 2.96 5.35
N HIS A 428 24.86 2.12 5.86
CA HIS A 428 25.06 0.76 5.33
C HIS A 428 23.81 -0.13 5.51
N GLN A 429 23.07 0.01 6.61
CA GLN A 429 21.80 -0.71 6.83
C GLN A 429 20.63 -0.11 6.05
N PHE A 430 20.76 1.15 5.60
CA PHE A 430 19.71 1.85 4.86
C PHE A 430 19.76 1.52 3.36
N ASN A 431 20.95 1.30 2.79
CA ASN A 431 21.14 0.99 1.37
C ASN A 431 21.78 -0.40 1.12
N PRO A 432 21.16 -1.51 1.58
CA PRO A 432 21.65 -2.84 1.28
C PRO A 432 21.42 -3.16 -0.21
N PRO A 433 22.30 -3.94 -0.86
CA PRO A 433 22.06 -4.40 -2.22
C PRO A 433 20.82 -5.32 -2.30
N TYR A 434 20.29 -5.51 -3.50
CA TYR A 434 19.24 -6.52 -3.70
C TYR A 434 19.78 -7.93 -3.45
N VAL A 435 18.95 -8.76 -2.84
CA VAL A 435 19.23 -10.18 -2.63
C VAL A 435 19.31 -10.87 -4.00
N ASP A 436 20.31 -11.73 -4.18
CA ASP A 436 20.58 -12.45 -5.43
C ASP A 436 20.88 -11.54 -6.64
N SER A 437 21.40 -10.33 -6.39
CA SER A 437 21.90 -9.41 -7.43
C SER A 437 23.42 -9.22 -7.34
N ASP A 438 24.05 -8.79 -8.44
CA ASP A 438 25.47 -8.45 -8.48
C ASP A 438 25.75 -7.07 -7.83
N ASN A 439 25.60 -6.98 -6.51
CA ASN A 439 25.81 -5.77 -5.70
C ASN A 439 25.01 -4.53 -6.14
N VAL A 440 23.83 -4.73 -6.74
CA VAL A 440 22.98 -3.62 -7.20
C VAL A 440 22.32 -2.92 -6.02
N ARG A 441 22.47 -1.60 -5.94
CA ARG A 441 21.88 -0.76 -4.88
C ARG A 441 20.38 -0.53 -5.11
N ARG A 442 19.61 -0.38 -4.03
CA ARG A 442 18.14 -0.15 -4.12
C ARG A 442 17.77 1.28 -4.48
N HIS A 443 18.61 2.22 -4.10
CA HIS A 443 18.39 3.64 -4.40
C HIS A 443 19.05 4.00 -5.72
N LEU A 444 18.37 4.81 -6.53
CA LEU A 444 18.84 5.18 -7.85
C LEU A 444 18.63 6.66 -8.13
N VAL A 445 19.39 7.14 -9.12
CA VAL A 445 19.07 8.34 -9.88
C VAL A 445 18.29 7.90 -11.12
N MET A 446 17.13 8.47 -11.37
CA MET A 446 16.27 8.08 -12.50
C MET A 446 16.99 8.32 -13.83
N ASP A 447 16.83 7.38 -14.77
CA ASP A 447 17.37 7.49 -16.12
C ASP A 447 16.55 8.52 -16.94
N PRO A 448 17.15 9.62 -17.44
CA PRO A 448 16.45 10.64 -18.21
C PRO A 448 15.80 10.10 -19.49
N GLU A 449 16.36 9.05 -20.11
CA GLU A 449 15.73 8.42 -21.27
C GLU A 449 14.44 7.67 -20.88
N TYR A 450 14.41 7.11 -19.67
CA TYR A 450 13.19 6.53 -19.13
C TYR A 450 12.14 7.59 -18.79
N GLU A 451 12.56 8.77 -18.31
CA GLU A 451 11.65 9.90 -18.06
C GLU A 451 10.95 10.36 -19.34
N LYS A 452 11.70 10.49 -20.45
CA LYS A 452 11.14 10.80 -21.79
C LYS A 452 10.12 9.75 -22.23
N MET A 453 10.39 8.48 -21.97
CA MET A 453 9.47 7.39 -22.27
C MET A 453 8.18 7.48 -21.44
N LEU A 454 8.27 7.76 -20.13
CA LEU A 454 7.09 7.99 -19.28
C LEU A 454 6.26 9.19 -19.75
N GLU A 455 6.92 10.28 -20.16
CA GLU A 455 6.26 11.45 -20.72
C GLU A 455 5.53 11.14 -22.03
N PHE A 456 6.13 10.34 -22.91
CA PHE A 456 5.48 9.88 -24.12
C PHE A 456 4.24 9.02 -23.81
N ILE A 457 4.38 8.05 -22.90
CA ILE A 457 3.28 7.13 -22.53
C ILE A 457 2.10 7.89 -21.91
N ARG A 458 2.33 8.94 -21.11
CA ARG A 458 1.26 9.80 -20.55
C ARG A 458 0.36 10.44 -21.60
N ASN A 459 0.92 10.73 -22.77
CA ASN A 459 0.26 11.50 -23.82
C ASN A 459 -0.36 10.60 -24.90
N VAL A 460 -0.39 9.27 -24.70
CA VAL A 460 -1.04 8.38 -25.67
C VAL A 460 -2.56 8.66 -25.71
N PRO A 461 -3.15 8.94 -26.89
CA PRO A 461 -4.47 9.57 -26.95
C PRO A 461 -5.67 8.62 -26.77
N TYR A 462 -5.45 7.32 -26.82
CA TYR A 462 -6.50 6.30 -26.85
C TYR A 462 -6.27 5.26 -25.77
N ASP A 463 -7.36 4.64 -25.30
CA ASP A 463 -7.31 3.62 -24.25
C ASP A 463 -6.66 2.35 -24.80
N GLY A 464 -6.03 1.61 -23.89
CA GLY A 464 -5.30 0.39 -24.22
C GLY A 464 -4.28 0.07 -23.16
N LYS A 465 -4.09 -1.22 -22.90
CA LYS A 465 -3.17 -1.70 -21.88
C LYS A 465 -1.78 -1.97 -22.46
N LEU A 466 -0.79 -1.99 -21.59
CA LEU A 466 0.62 -2.11 -21.94
C LEU A 466 1.21 -3.39 -21.35
N LEU A 467 1.90 -4.18 -22.15
CA LEU A 467 2.66 -5.35 -21.67
C LEU A 467 4.14 -5.00 -21.60
N GLN A 468 4.80 -5.34 -20.48
CA GLN A 468 6.21 -5.04 -20.28
C GLN A 468 7.10 -6.27 -20.53
N PHE A 469 8.23 -6.02 -21.18
CA PHE A 469 9.34 -6.96 -21.30
C PHE A 469 10.66 -6.29 -20.85
N PRO A 470 11.56 -7.02 -20.16
CA PRO A 470 11.46 -8.42 -19.76
C PRO A 470 10.36 -8.69 -18.73
N PHE A 471 9.68 -9.81 -18.88
CA PHE A 471 8.55 -10.21 -18.04
C PHE A 471 9.09 -10.84 -16.75
N ASN A 472 8.52 -10.53 -15.57
CA ASN A 472 9.01 -11.03 -14.27
C ASN A 472 8.01 -11.92 -13.51
N ASP A 473 8.47 -12.52 -12.41
CA ASP A 473 7.72 -13.47 -11.57
C ASP A 473 6.57 -12.82 -10.79
N PHE A 474 6.67 -11.53 -10.53
CA PHE A 474 5.79 -10.80 -9.61
C PHE A 474 4.95 -9.79 -10.40
N ASN A 475 4.45 -8.77 -9.70
CA ASN A 475 3.84 -7.60 -10.29
C ASN A 475 4.77 -6.39 -10.26
N HIS A 476 6.07 -6.62 -10.24
CA HIS A 476 7.05 -5.55 -10.12
C HIS A 476 7.49 -5.04 -11.48
N GLN A 477 8.16 -3.91 -11.51
CA GLN A 477 8.90 -3.41 -12.67
C GLN A 477 10.36 -3.30 -12.26
N VAL A 478 11.26 -3.63 -13.20
CA VAL A 478 12.70 -3.45 -13.02
C VAL A 478 13.17 -2.33 -13.93
N VAL A 479 13.73 -1.26 -13.34
CA VAL A 479 14.31 -0.13 -14.09
C VAL A 479 15.70 0.17 -13.52
N HIS A 480 16.72 0.17 -14.37
CA HIS A 480 18.06 0.55 -13.95
C HIS A 480 18.21 2.07 -14.01
N GLY A 481 18.73 2.68 -12.94
CA GLY A 481 19.03 4.11 -12.94
C GLY A 481 20.41 4.44 -13.52
N ILE A 482 20.80 5.70 -13.40
CA ILE A 482 22.18 6.12 -13.64
C ILE A 482 23.06 5.54 -12.53
N GLY A 483 24.16 4.86 -12.90
CA GLY A 483 25.09 4.22 -11.96
C GLY A 483 24.82 2.73 -11.76
N ASP A 484 24.87 2.28 -10.51
CA ASP A 484 24.76 0.90 -10.01
C ASP A 484 23.48 0.66 -9.18
N GLY A 485 22.55 1.61 -9.21
CA GLY A 485 21.25 1.52 -8.54
C GLY A 485 20.12 1.11 -9.47
N ALA A 486 19.16 0.32 -8.98
CA ALA A 486 17.97 -0.08 -9.74
C ALA A 486 16.70 -0.06 -8.89
N TYR A 487 15.57 0.17 -9.55
CA TYR A 487 14.23 0.11 -8.97
C TYR A 487 13.64 -1.27 -9.20
N ILE A 488 13.16 -1.92 -8.13
CA ILE A 488 12.33 -3.13 -8.20
C ILE A 488 11.15 -2.92 -7.27
N GLY A 489 9.97 -2.67 -7.84
CA GLY A 489 8.76 -2.41 -7.06
C GLY A 489 7.53 -2.27 -7.92
N ALA A 490 6.47 -1.69 -7.35
CA ALA A 490 5.23 -1.41 -8.08
C ALA A 490 5.50 -0.66 -9.40
N THR A 491 4.77 -0.96 -10.45
CA THR A 491 5.04 -0.39 -11.77
C THR A 491 4.91 1.14 -11.78
N SER A 492 6.00 1.79 -12.22
CA SER A 492 6.04 3.23 -12.42
C SER A 492 5.28 3.67 -13.67
N ILE A 493 5.14 2.80 -14.68
CA ILE A 493 4.31 3.08 -15.87
C ILE A 493 2.86 3.26 -15.43
N GLY A 494 2.25 2.26 -14.76
CA GLY A 494 0.88 2.39 -14.28
C GLY A 494 0.69 3.60 -13.38
N GLN A 495 1.46 3.68 -12.28
CA GLN A 495 1.24 4.70 -11.24
C GLN A 495 1.52 6.13 -11.70
N LEU A 496 2.45 6.35 -12.64
CA LEU A 496 2.87 7.69 -13.06
C LEU A 496 2.35 8.11 -14.44
N THR A 497 1.72 7.21 -15.20
CA THR A 497 1.14 7.54 -16.52
C THR A 497 -0.36 7.28 -16.62
N GLY A 498 -0.92 6.45 -15.74
CA GLY A 498 -2.33 6.05 -15.79
C GLY A 498 -2.65 5.01 -16.86
N VAL A 499 -1.69 4.61 -17.69
CA VAL A 499 -1.84 3.50 -18.64
C VAL A 499 -1.73 2.18 -17.87
N LYS A 500 -2.81 1.39 -17.88
CA LYS A 500 -2.85 0.06 -17.25
C LYS A 500 -1.76 -0.83 -17.84
N ASP A 501 -0.96 -1.48 -17.00
CA ASP A 501 0.13 -2.30 -17.47
C ASP A 501 0.25 -3.69 -16.81
N PHE A 502 0.83 -4.61 -17.58
CA PHE A 502 1.15 -5.97 -17.20
C PHE A 502 2.67 -6.10 -17.07
N SER A 503 3.16 -5.98 -15.84
CA SER A 503 4.60 -5.98 -15.56
C SER A 503 5.18 -7.38 -15.29
N GLY A 504 4.36 -8.36 -14.95
CA GLY A 504 4.80 -9.74 -14.71
C GLY A 504 3.66 -10.73 -14.47
N TYR A 505 4.04 -11.95 -14.09
CA TYR A 505 3.18 -13.15 -14.04
C TYR A 505 1.91 -12.95 -13.22
N TRP A 506 1.97 -12.24 -12.09
CA TRP A 506 0.79 -12.03 -11.24
C TRP A 506 -0.24 -11.08 -11.86
N HIS A 507 0.20 -10.10 -12.66
CA HIS A 507 -0.70 -9.13 -13.27
C HIS A 507 -1.42 -9.68 -14.51
N THR A 508 -0.92 -10.75 -15.13
CA THR A 508 -1.57 -11.37 -16.30
C THR A 508 -2.69 -12.35 -15.94
N ALA A 509 -3.06 -12.47 -14.66
CA ALA A 509 -4.17 -13.31 -14.23
C ALA A 509 -5.49 -12.90 -14.91
N PRO A 510 -6.33 -13.85 -15.35
CA PRO A 510 -6.24 -15.32 -15.20
C PRO A 510 -5.44 -16.04 -16.31
N TYR A 511 -4.73 -15.30 -17.17
CA TYR A 511 -3.99 -15.83 -18.33
C TYR A 511 -2.55 -16.21 -18.04
N SER A 512 -2.10 -16.06 -16.80
CA SER A 512 -0.69 -16.16 -16.41
C SER A 512 -0.03 -17.45 -16.90
N GLN A 513 -0.61 -18.61 -16.57
CA GLN A 513 -0.05 -19.90 -16.96
C GLN A 513 -0.18 -20.18 -18.46
N ALA A 514 -1.34 -19.87 -19.06
CA ALA A 514 -1.53 -20.02 -20.50
C ALA A 514 -0.52 -19.18 -21.30
N PHE A 515 -0.24 -17.95 -20.85
CA PHE A 515 0.77 -17.08 -21.43
C PHE A 515 2.17 -17.69 -21.35
N LEU A 516 2.59 -18.21 -20.19
CA LEU A 516 3.90 -18.83 -20.02
C LEU A 516 4.05 -20.13 -20.83
N GLU A 517 3.04 -21.00 -20.83
CA GLU A 517 3.08 -22.25 -21.60
C GLU A 517 3.14 -22.00 -23.11
N SER A 518 2.33 -21.06 -23.61
CA SER A 518 2.36 -20.66 -25.02
C SER A 518 3.67 -19.96 -25.37
N SER A 519 4.25 -19.16 -24.46
CA SER A 519 5.57 -18.56 -24.65
C SER A 519 6.66 -19.63 -24.81
N LYS A 520 6.68 -20.63 -23.92
CA LYS A 520 7.63 -21.75 -23.97
C LYS A 520 7.52 -22.56 -25.26
N LYS A 521 6.28 -22.79 -25.74
CA LYS A 521 6.00 -23.49 -26.99
C LYS A 521 6.19 -22.63 -28.25
N LYS A 522 6.43 -21.32 -28.09
CA LYS A 522 6.43 -20.32 -29.18
C LYS A 522 5.13 -20.33 -30.00
N ASP A 523 4.00 -20.57 -29.33
CA ASP A 523 2.67 -20.54 -29.91
C ASP A 523 2.17 -19.09 -30.01
N TYR A 524 2.65 -18.39 -31.04
CA TYR A 524 2.36 -16.97 -31.23
C TYR A 524 0.89 -16.67 -31.54
N GLU A 525 0.15 -17.62 -32.12
CA GLU A 525 -1.29 -17.44 -32.38
C GLU A 525 -2.06 -17.34 -31.06
N THR A 526 -1.79 -18.25 -30.12
CA THR A 526 -2.39 -18.21 -28.79
C THR A 526 -1.95 -16.96 -28.01
N LEU A 527 -0.67 -16.58 -28.09
CA LEU A 527 -0.19 -15.36 -27.44
C LEU A 527 -0.92 -14.12 -27.97
N ILE A 528 -1.03 -13.97 -29.30
CA ILE A 528 -1.77 -12.89 -29.95
C ILE A 528 -3.23 -12.83 -29.47
N LYS A 529 -3.88 -14.00 -29.33
CA LYS A 529 -5.24 -14.10 -28.80
C LYS A 529 -5.34 -13.64 -27.34
N ILE A 530 -4.40 -14.05 -26.49
CA ILE A 530 -4.31 -13.59 -25.10
C ILE A 530 -4.15 -12.06 -25.06
N LEU A 531 -3.24 -11.49 -25.86
CA LEU A 531 -3.03 -10.04 -25.92
C LEU A 531 -4.31 -9.29 -26.30
N GLY A 532 -5.07 -9.81 -27.27
CA GLY A 532 -6.35 -9.25 -27.68
C GLY A 532 -7.38 -9.26 -26.57
N LEU A 533 -7.58 -10.41 -25.91
CA LEU A 533 -8.55 -10.55 -24.82
C LEU A 533 -8.19 -9.71 -23.58
N LEU A 534 -6.90 -9.45 -23.37
CA LEU A 534 -6.41 -8.56 -22.31
C LEU A 534 -6.46 -7.07 -22.68
N ASN A 535 -6.93 -6.72 -23.89
CA ASN A 535 -6.91 -5.34 -24.40
C ASN A 535 -5.49 -4.74 -24.47
N ILE A 536 -4.47 -5.57 -24.74
CA ILE A 536 -3.08 -5.11 -24.84
C ILE A 536 -2.86 -4.47 -26.21
N ARG A 537 -2.62 -3.17 -26.18
CA ARG A 537 -2.36 -2.33 -27.34
C ARG A 537 -0.89 -2.00 -27.52
N TYR A 538 -0.17 -1.91 -26.42
CA TYR A 538 1.20 -1.43 -26.37
C TYR A 538 2.11 -2.52 -25.82
N ILE A 539 3.29 -2.66 -26.40
CA ILE A 539 4.36 -3.49 -25.88
C ILE A 539 5.53 -2.57 -25.54
N PHE A 540 5.87 -2.50 -24.26
CA PHE A 540 7.04 -1.81 -23.75
C PHE A 540 8.19 -2.81 -23.62
N TYR A 541 9.32 -2.50 -24.22
CA TYR A 541 10.52 -3.33 -24.15
C TYR A 541 11.69 -2.52 -23.60
N ASN A 542 12.23 -2.97 -22.47
CA ASN A 542 13.47 -2.49 -21.90
C ASN A 542 14.62 -3.43 -22.31
N SER A 543 15.41 -3.00 -23.29
CA SER A 543 16.53 -3.79 -23.83
C SER A 543 17.83 -3.62 -23.03
N ASP A 544 17.82 -2.97 -21.86
CA ASP A 544 19.02 -2.78 -21.06
C ASP A 544 19.54 -4.15 -20.57
N PRO A 545 20.79 -4.55 -20.90
CA PRO A 545 21.37 -5.79 -20.40
C PRO A 545 21.44 -5.83 -18.86
N ARG A 546 21.54 -4.67 -18.22
CA ARG A 546 21.61 -4.58 -16.75
C ARG A 546 20.34 -5.04 -16.08
N VAL A 547 19.16 -4.86 -16.68
CA VAL A 547 17.91 -5.27 -16.04
C VAL A 547 17.64 -6.77 -16.08
N TYR A 548 18.39 -7.53 -16.89
CA TYR A 548 18.10 -8.96 -17.10
C TYR A 548 19.35 -9.84 -17.23
N ASP A 549 20.28 -9.51 -18.10
CA ASP A 549 21.41 -10.38 -18.45
C ASP A 549 22.52 -10.35 -17.39
N THR A 550 22.91 -9.16 -16.93
CA THR A 550 24.12 -9.02 -16.11
C THR A 550 23.84 -8.96 -14.61
N THR A 551 22.93 -8.09 -14.16
CA THR A 551 22.81 -7.80 -12.72
C THR A 551 21.74 -8.60 -11.99
N PHE A 552 20.69 -9.02 -12.68
CA PHE A 552 19.54 -9.75 -12.12
C PHE A 552 19.42 -11.16 -12.70
N THR A 553 20.41 -12.02 -12.44
CA THR A 553 20.43 -13.39 -12.98
C THR A 553 19.49 -14.37 -12.25
N GLY A 554 19.02 -14.00 -11.07
CA GLY A 554 18.07 -14.76 -10.25
C GLY A 554 16.72 -14.07 -10.10
N ARG A 555 16.45 -13.48 -8.92
CA ARG A 555 15.23 -12.69 -8.66
C ARG A 555 15.31 -11.34 -9.39
N PRO A 556 14.18 -10.81 -9.93
CA PRO A 556 12.79 -11.29 -9.84
C PRO A 556 12.35 -12.19 -11.01
N PHE A 557 13.26 -12.92 -11.67
CA PHE A 557 12.98 -13.67 -12.91
C PHE A 557 13.12 -15.19 -12.77
N THR A 558 13.16 -15.71 -11.54
CA THR A 558 13.52 -17.11 -11.25
C THR A 558 12.51 -18.12 -11.82
N TYR A 559 11.22 -17.81 -11.76
CA TYR A 559 10.15 -18.69 -12.25
C TYR A 559 9.93 -18.52 -13.75
N VAL A 560 9.80 -17.28 -14.24
CA VAL A 560 9.49 -17.00 -15.65
C VAL A 560 10.62 -17.37 -16.62
N ARG A 561 11.89 -17.38 -16.18
CA ARG A 561 13.03 -17.87 -16.98
C ARG A 561 12.91 -19.33 -17.41
N GLN A 562 12.05 -20.11 -16.77
CA GLN A 562 11.79 -21.51 -17.16
C GLN A 562 10.91 -21.63 -18.42
N PHE A 563 10.30 -20.51 -18.84
CA PHE A 563 9.33 -20.43 -19.93
C PHE A 563 9.68 -19.39 -20.99
N LEU A 564 10.29 -18.28 -20.58
CA LEU A 564 10.68 -17.17 -21.45
C LEU A 564 12.19 -17.15 -21.72
N PRO A 565 12.65 -16.39 -22.72
CA PRO A 565 14.06 -16.35 -23.10
C PRO A 565 15.00 -15.95 -21.95
N SER A 566 16.20 -16.52 -21.91
CA SER A 566 17.18 -16.28 -20.84
C SER A 566 18.11 -15.10 -21.10
N THR A 567 18.06 -14.48 -22.29
CA THR A 567 18.91 -13.33 -22.66
C THR A 567 18.10 -12.22 -23.34
N GLN A 568 18.55 -10.97 -23.25
CA GLN A 568 17.93 -9.83 -23.95
C GLN A 568 17.96 -10.01 -25.47
N LYS A 569 19.02 -10.63 -26.01
CA LYS A 569 19.12 -10.92 -27.44
C LYS A 569 17.98 -11.86 -27.89
N ASP A 570 17.74 -12.93 -27.15
CA ASP A 570 16.68 -13.87 -27.46
C ASP A 570 15.29 -13.28 -27.20
N TYR A 571 15.15 -12.40 -26.21
CA TYR A 571 13.92 -11.63 -25.98
C TYR A 571 13.55 -10.77 -27.19
N LYS A 572 14.53 -10.09 -27.79
CA LYS A 572 14.30 -9.27 -28.99
C LYS A 572 13.72 -10.10 -30.15
N GLU A 573 14.21 -11.32 -30.33
CA GLU A 573 13.66 -12.24 -31.34
C GLU A 573 12.29 -12.80 -30.95
N PHE A 574 12.05 -13.06 -29.65
CA PHE A 574 10.77 -13.53 -29.14
C PHE A 574 9.64 -12.50 -29.30
N ILE A 575 9.90 -11.21 -29.08
CA ILE A 575 8.86 -10.17 -29.18
C ILE A 575 8.52 -9.80 -30.63
N LYS A 576 9.43 -10.04 -31.58
CA LYS A 576 9.31 -9.63 -32.99
C LYS A 576 7.99 -10.08 -33.65
N PRO A 577 7.46 -11.30 -33.41
CA PRO A 577 6.19 -11.72 -33.97
C PRO A 577 4.96 -11.09 -33.29
N LEU A 578 5.11 -10.52 -32.10
CA LEU A 578 4.04 -9.91 -31.30
C LEU A 578 3.88 -8.41 -31.59
N VAL A 579 4.97 -7.73 -31.95
CA VAL A 579 5.00 -6.28 -32.19
C VAL A 579 4.65 -5.92 -33.63
N GLY A 580 4.06 -4.74 -33.80
CA GLY A 580 3.84 -4.04 -35.05
C GLY A 580 4.74 -2.80 -35.17
N GLU A 581 4.14 -1.65 -35.47
CA GLU A 581 4.84 -0.37 -35.62
C GLU A 581 5.49 0.08 -34.30
N LYS A 582 6.75 0.56 -34.38
CA LYS A 582 7.43 1.21 -33.25
C LYS A 582 6.94 2.65 -33.15
N LEU A 583 6.39 3.03 -31.99
CA LEU A 583 5.85 4.37 -31.74
C LEU A 583 6.90 5.34 -31.23
N PHE A 584 7.78 4.87 -30.35
CA PHE A 584 8.76 5.72 -29.68
C PHE A 584 9.95 4.90 -29.18
N GLU A 585 11.10 5.55 -29.12
CA GLU A 585 12.36 4.98 -28.64
C GLU A 585 13.16 6.06 -27.91
N ALA A 586 13.66 5.73 -26.73
CA ALA A 586 14.54 6.57 -25.92
C ALA A 586 15.54 5.67 -25.21
N GLY A 587 16.84 5.81 -25.51
CA GLY A 587 17.88 4.92 -24.98
C GLY A 587 17.58 3.44 -25.18
N SER A 588 17.53 2.67 -24.09
CA SER A 588 17.23 1.23 -24.08
C SER A 588 15.72 0.92 -24.04
N TYR A 589 14.86 1.93 -24.11
CA TYR A 589 13.41 1.77 -23.97
C TYR A 589 12.74 1.93 -25.34
N SER A 590 11.91 0.97 -25.71
CA SER A 590 11.12 1.00 -26.94
C SER A 590 9.64 0.75 -26.64
N LEU A 591 8.76 1.49 -27.30
CA LEU A 591 7.31 1.29 -27.25
C LEU A 591 6.80 0.91 -28.64
N TYR A 592 6.11 -0.22 -28.72
CA TYR A 592 5.53 -0.75 -29.96
C TYR A 592 4.01 -0.80 -29.86
N LEU A 593 3.32 -0.68 -30.99
CA LEU A 593 1.96 -1.17 -31.13
C LEU A 593 1.96 -2.69 -31.21
N THR A 594 0.91 -3.33 -30.69
CA THR A 594 0.58 -4.70 -31.06
C THR A 594 0.12 -4.76 -32.52
N LYS A 595 0.25 -5.91 -33.17
CA LYS A 595 -0.25 -6.09 -34.55
C LYS A 595 -1.72 -5.70 -34.62
N LYS A 596 -2.12 -4.94 -35.65
CA LYS A 596 -3.52 -4.46 -35.78
C LYS A 596 -4.55 -5.59 -35.70
N GLU A 597 -4.18 -6.75 -36.21
CA GLU A 597 -4.99 -7.96 -36.18
C GLU A 597 -5.19 -8.55 -34.77
N SER A 598 -4.37 -8.20 -33.78
CA SER A 598 -4.45 -8.78 -32.43
C SER A 598 -5.26 -7.95 -31.43
N TYR A 599 -5.59 -6.70 -31.74
CA TYR A 599 -6.19 -5.79 -30.77
C TYR A 599 -7.73 -5.89 -30.73
N ILE A 600 -8.27 -6.10 -29.53
CA ILE A 600 -9.70 -5.97 -29.23
C ILE A 600 -9.87 -4.75 -28.31
N PRO A 601 -10.69 -3.75 -28.68
CA PRO A 601 -10.93 -2.55 -27.88
C PRO A 601 -11.52 -2.84 -26.50
N GLN A 602 -11.45 -1.84 -25.62
CA GLN A 602 -11.90 -1.94 -24.22
C GLN A 602 -13.38 -2.35 -24.11
N MET A 603 -14.19 -2.00 -25.11
CA MET A 603 -15.58 -2.43 -25.22
C MET A 603 -15.85 -3.05 -26.59
N TYR A 604 -16.53 -4.19 -26.60
CA TYR A 604 -16.91 -4.88 -27.83
C TYR A 604 -18.16 -5.75 -27.63
N ILE A 605 -18.83 -6.07 -28.74
CA ILE A 605 -19.86 -7.12 -28.78
C ILE A 605 -19.21 -8.37 -29.41
N PRO A 606 -19.28 -9.54 -28.74
CA PRO A 606 -18.70 -10.77 -29.24
C PRO A 606 -19.52 -11.32 -30.40
N LYS A 607 -18.86 -11.93 -31.39
CA LYS A 607 -19.53 -12.68 -32.46
C LYS A 607 -19.76 -14.15 -32.10
N VAL A 608 -18.93 -14.68 -31.20
CA VAL A 608 -18.96 -16.07 -30.76
C VAL A 608 -18.89 -16.12 -29.24
N SER A 609 -19.74 -16.95 -28.63
CA SER A 609 -19.64 -17.33 -27.22
C SER A 609 -19.23 -18.80 -27.11
N MET A 610 -18.46 -19.11 -26.07
CA MET A 610 -17.98 -20.46 -25.82
C MET A 610 -18.12 -20.79 -24.35
N ALA A 611 -18.92 -21.81 -24.06
CA ALA A 611 -19.08 -22.31 -22.71
C ALA A 611 -17.90 -23.24 -22.34
N TYR A 612 -17.21 -22.95 -21.24
CA TYR A 612 -16.12 -23.79 -20.74
C TYR A 612 -16.46 -24.37 -19.37
N LYS A 613 -15.93 -25.57 -19.09
CA LYS A 613 -16.01 -26.17 -17.75
C LYS A 613 -14.76 -25.81 -16.98
N HIS A 614 -14.95 -25.24 -15.79
CA HIS A 614 -13.86 -25.00 -14.86
C HIS A 614 -13.13 -26.32 -14.54
N ASN A 615 -11.80 -26.32 -14.65
CA ASN A 615 -10.97 -27.48 -14.33
C ASN A 615 -10.09 -27.15 -13.11
N PRO A 616 -10.38 -27.75 -11.93
CA PRO A 616 -9.64 -27.47 -10.69
C PRO A 616 -8.13 -27.78 -10.76
N LYS A 617 -7.69 -28.60 -11.73
CA LYS A 617 -6.26 -28.90 -11.95
C LYS A 617 -5.47 -27.66 -12.36
N TYR A 618 -6.10 -26.76 -13.10
CA TYR A 618 -5.49 -25.55 -13.69
C TYR A 618 -5.96 -24.28 -13.01
N ASP A 619 -6.44 -24.34 -11.76
CA ASP A 619 -6.90 -23.16 -11.03
C ASP A 619 -6.28 -23.06 -9.63
N ARG A 620 -5.11 -23.67 -9.45
CA ARG A 620 -4.29 -23.41 -8.26
C ARG A 620 -3.52 -22.11 -8.49
N TYR A 621 -4.10 -21.00 -8.03
CA TYR A 621 -3.49 -19.66 -8.01
C TYR A 621 -3.26 -19.03 -9.40
N TYR A 622 -4.25 -18.25 -9.87
CA TYR A 622 -4.14 -17.30 -11.01
C TYR A 622 -4.18 -17.91 -12.43
N GLU A 623 -4.82 -19.07 -12.62
CA GLU A 623 -4.60 -19.94 -13.80
C GLU A 623 -5.83 -20.26 -14.67
N GLY A 624 -7.03 -19.75 -14.31
CA GLY A 624 -8.30 -20.19 -14.87
C GLY A 624 -8.47 -20.13 -16.40
N ALA A 625 -7.71 -19.28 -17.11
CA ALA A 625 -7.81 -19.18 -18.57
C ALA A 625 -7.32 -20.42 -19.31
N SER A 626 -6.45 -21.22 -18.70
CA SER A 626 -5.96 -22.48 -19.27
C SER A 626 -7.10 -23.45 -19.61
N SER A 627 -8.22 -23.36 -18.89
CA SER A 627 -9.42 -24.19 -19.11
C SER A 627 -10.13 -23.91 -20.43
N PHE A 628 -9.96 -22.72 -21.03
CA PHE A 628 -10.69 -22.32 -22.24
C PHE A 628 -9.82 -21.85 -23.40
N ILE A 629 -8.58 -21.39 -23.16
CA ILE A 629 -7.68 -20.94 -24.24
C ILE A 629 -6.90 -22.09 -24.86
N LEU A 630 -6.25 -22.95 -24.06
CA LEU A 630 -5.28 -23.91 -24.58
C LEU A 630 -5.89 -25.05 -25.41
N ASN A 631 -7.19 -25.32 -25.19
CA ASN A 631 -7.91 -26.41 -25.84
C ASN A 631 -8.82 -25.95 -26.99
N ASN A 632 -8.77 -24.67 -27.37
CA ASN A 632 -9.78 -24.09 -28.27
C ASN A 632 -9.17 -23.26 -29.41
N LYS A 633 -9.19 -23.87 -30.60
CA LYS A 633 -8.81 -23.23 -31.86
C LYS A 633 -10.03 -22.55 -32.47
N GLN A 634 -10.28 -21.32 -32.02
CA GLN A 634 -11.28 -20.45 -32.61
C GLN A 634 -10.59 -19.26 -33.26
N ASP A 635 -10.88 -19.04 -34.53
CA ASP A 635 -10.29 -18.01 -35.39
C ASP A 635 -10.97 -16.65 -35.22
N GLU A 636 -12.23 -16.63 -34.78
CA GLU A 636 -12.90 -15.39 -34.41
C GLU A 636 -12.21 -14.75 -33.20
N LYS A 637 -11.99 -13.43 -33.28
CA LYS A 637 -11.24 -12.66 -32.28
C LYS A 637 -12.17 -12.15 -31.19
N ARG A 638 -13.36 -11.69 -31.57
CA ARG A 638 -14.38 -11.17 -30.65
C ARG A 638 -15.15 -12.33 -30.01
N VAL A 639 -14.51 -13.01 -29.07
CA VAL A 639 -15.05 -14.16 -28.35
C VAL A 639 -15.44 -13.78 -26.93
N ALA A 640 -16.49 -14.41 -26.41
CA ALA A 640 -16.83 -14.42 -24.99
C ALA A 640 -16.78 -15.84 -24.43
N TYR A 641 -15.80 -16.12 -23.58
CA TYR A 641 -15.73 -17.36 -22.82
C TYR A 641 -16.57 -17.26 -21.55
N ILE A 642 -17.53 -18.16 -21.39
CA ILE A 642 -18.51 -18.15 -20.30
C ILE A 642 -18.39 -19.46 -19.51
N GLU A 643 -18.39 -19.39 -18.19
CA GLU A 643 -18.35 -20.60 -17.37
C GLU A 643 -19.69 -21.35 -17.45
N LYS A 644 -19.65 -22.69 -17.63
CA LYS A 644 -20.86 -23.53 -17.71
C LYS A 644 -21.77 -23.41 -16.49
N ASN A 645 -21.22 -23.09 -15.33
CA ASN A 645 -22.00 -22.88 -14.10
C ASN A 645 -22.88 -21.61 -14.23
N ASP A 646 -22.34 -20.52 -14.78
CA ASP A 646 -23.10 -19.30 -15.05
C ASP A 646 -24.19 -19.56 -16.10
N CYS A 647 -23.89 -20.35 -17.13
CA CYS A 647 -24.87 -20.77 -18.14
C CYS A 647 -26.08 -21.49 -17.53
N SER A 648 -25.84 -22.35 -16.54
CA SER A 648 -26.88 -23.16 -15.90
C SER A 648 -27.69 -22.35 -14.88
N GLY A 649 -27.06 -21.37 -14.23
CA GLY A 649 -27.69 -20.52 -13.22
C GLY A 649 -28.51 -19.35 -13.79
N LYS A 650 -28.39 -19.05 -15.08
CA LYS A 650 -29.00 -17.88 -15.73
C LYS A 650 -29.70 -18.29 -17.04
N PRO A 651 -31.04 -18.44 -17.06
CA PRO A 651 -31.77 -18.93 -18.24
C PRO A 651 -31.50 -18.12 -19.52
N PHE A 652 -31.28 -16.82 -19.41
CA PHE A 652 -30.97 -15.97 -20.57
C PHE A 652 -29.59 -16.28 -21.20
N LEU A 653 -28.66 -16.89 -20.45
CA LEU A 653 -27.36 -17.34 -20.96
C LEU A 653 -27.42 -18.67 -21.67
N GLN A 654 -28.46 -19.47 -21.46
CA GLN A 654 -28.57 -20.82 -22.01
C GLN A 654 -28.45 -20.81 -23.55
N THR A 655 -29.08 -19.83 -24.20
CA THR A 655 -28.99 -19.63 -25.66
C THR A 655 -27.54 -19.40 -26.12
N PHE A 656 -26.74 -18.68 -25.33
CA PHE A 656 -25.34 -18.36 -25.65
C PHE A 656 -24.38 -19.51 -25.38
N CYS A 657 -24.73 -20.38 -24.44
CA CYS A 657 -23.88 -21.50 -24.08
C CYS A 657 -24.17 -22.75 -24.94
N GLU A 658 -25.36 -22.81 -25.56
CA GLU A 658 -25.76 -23.89 -26.46
C GLU A 658 -25.45 -23.61 -27.93
N ARG A 659 -25.42 -22.34 -28.36
CA ARG A 659 -25.10 -21.94 -29.74
C ARG A 659 -23.67 -21.40 -29.83
N ASN A 660 -22.81 -22.09 -30.58
CA ASN A 660 -21.41 -21.68 -30.81
C ASN A 660 -21.24 -20.44 -31.74
N VAL A 661 -22.34 -19.82 -32.20
CA VAL A 661 -22.36 -18.62 -33.06
C VAL A 661 -23.55 -17.74 -32.65
N PHE A 662 -23.30 -16.43 -32.49
CA PHE A 662 -24.19 -15.54 -31.71
C PHE A 662 -25.08 -14.62 -32.55
N TYR A 663 -24.58 -14.12 -33.68
CA TYR A 663 -25.27 -13.09 -34.46
C TYR A 663 -25.47 -13.57 -35.89
N GLU A 664 -26.71 -13.94 -36.24
CA GLU A 664 -27.13 -14.27 -37.61
C GLU A 664 -27.66 -13.03 -38.36
N GLY A 665 -27.39 -11.81 -37.86
CA GLY A 665 -27.86 -10.54 -38.43
C GLY A 665 -26.81 -9.42 -38.40
N ALA A 666 -27.21 -8.19 -38.75
CA ALA A 666 -26.34 -7.02 -38.72
C ALA A 666 -25.89 -6.71 -37.28
N MET A 667 -24.58 -6.68 -37.05
CA MET A 667 -24.01 -6.39 -35.72
C MET A 667 -24.29 -4.93 -35.31
N PRO A 668 -24.71 -4.68 -34.05
CA PRO A 668 -24.79 -3.34 -33.53
C PRO A 668 -23.41 -2.67 -33.56
N LYS A 669 -23.40 -1.37 -33.85
CA LYS A 669 -22.16 -0.58 -33.85
C LYS A 669 -21.98 0.07 -32.49
N ILE A 670 -20.73 0.15 -32.04
CA ILE A 670 -20.37 0.74 -30.75
C ILE A 670 -19.55 1.99 -30.99
N TYR A 671 -19.92 3.09 -30.33
CA TYR A 671 -19.10 4.28 -30.23
C TYR A 671 -18.91 4.64 -28.76
N PHE A 672 -17.68 4.61 -28.26
CA PHE A 672 -17.42 4.86 -26.83
C PHE A 672 -16.32 5.88 -26.60
N LYS A 673 -16.40 6.49 -25.42
CA LYS A 673 -15.46 7.47 -24.91
C LYS A 673 -15.16 7.22 -23.44
N LYS A 674 -13.88 7.20 -23.09
CA LYS A 674 -13.41 7.17 -21.71
C LYS A 674 -13.46 8.57 -21.11
N ILE A 675 -14.31 8.75 -20.10
CA ILE A 675 -14.37 10.01 -19.33
C ILE A 675 -13.25 9.99 -18.29
N ASN A 676 -13.12 8.89 -17.56
CA ASN A 676 -12.03 8.63 -16.60
C ASN A 676 -11.90 7.10 -16.36
N PRO A 677 -10.93 6.62 -15.55
CA PRO A 677 -10.74 5.18 -15.29
C PRO A 677 -11.96 4.45 -14.72
N THR A 678 -12.93 5.18 -14.18
CA THR A 678 -14.12 4.65 -13.48
C THR A 678 -15.43 4.99 -14.19
N LYS A 679 -15.38 5.65 -15.37
CA LYS A 679 -16.56 6.13 -16.08
C LYS A 679 -16.36 6.22 -17.59
N TYR A 680 -17.28 5.63 -18.33
CA TYR A 680 -17.28 5.61 -19.79
C TYR A 680 -18.68 5.96 -20.31
N LYS A 681 -18.72 6.64 -21.45
CA LYS A 681 -19.95 6.87 -22.22
C LYS A 681 -19.92 6.01 -23.47
N VAL A 682 -21.03 5.33 -23.75
CA VAL A 682 -21.14 4.36 -24.85
C VAL A 682 -22.43 4.65 -25.61
N THR A 683 -22.36 4.76 -26.92
CA THR A 683 -23.53 4.81 -27.81
C THR A 683 -23.54 3.54 -28.62
N ILE A 684 -24.66 2.82 -28.62
CA ILE A 684 -24.83 1.62 -29.43
C ILE A 684 -25.95 1.89 -30.42
N SER A 685 -25.67 1.71 -31.70
CA SER A 685 -26.62 1.90 -32.80
C SER A 685 -26.89 0.59 -33.53
N ASP A 686 -27.93 0.58 -34.36
CA ASP A 686 -28.39 -0.58 -35.13
C ASP A 686 -28.85 -1.75 -34.24
N ILE A 687 -29.46 -1.46 -33.08
CA ILE A 687 -29.96 -2.46 -32.14
C ILE A 687 -31.25 -3.08 -32.68
N GLN A 688 -31.22 -4.37 -32.97
CA GLN A 688 -32.39 -5.14 -33.44
C GLN A 688 -32.66 -6.37 -32.58
N ASN A 689 -31.60 -7.06 -32.17
CA ASN A 689 -31.64 -8.27 -31.36
C ASN A 689 -30.94 -8.02 -30.01
N PRO A 690 -31.22 -8.87 -29.00
CA PRO A 690 -30.43 -8.86 -27.78
C PRO A 690 -28.94 -9.02 -28.07
N PHE A 691 -28.09 -8.36 -27.29
CA PHE A 691 -26.64 -8.39 -27.47
C PHE A 691 -25.91 -8.50 -26.14
N LEU A 692 -24.65 -8.91 -26.21
CA LEU A 692 -23.74 -8.95 -25.08
C LEU A 692 -22.73 -7.82 -25.21
N LEU A 693 -22.72 -6.87 -24.28
CA LEU A 693 -21.70 -5.84 -24.21
C LEU A 693 -20.59 -6.30 -23.27
N VAL A 694 -19.39 -6.53 -23.80
CA VAL A 694 -18.20 -6.85 -23.00
C VAL A 694 -17.41 -5.59 -22.71
N PHE A 695 -17.03 -5.41 -21.45
CA PHE A 695 -16.12 -4.37 -20.97
C PHE A 695 -14.88 -5.03 -20.35
N SER A 696 -13.75 -4.87 -21.04
CA SER A 696 -12.47 -5.54 -20.77
C SER A 696 -11.73 -4.93 -19.56
N ASP A 697 -12.41 -4.84 -18.43
CA ASP A 697 -11.89 -4.40 -17.14
C ASP A 697 -12.20 -5.44 -16.06
N THR A 698 -11.49 -5.40 -14.93
CA THR A 698 -11.71 -6.37 -13.85
C THR A 698 -13.17 -6.41 -13.42
N PHE A 699 -13.74 -7.63 -13.38
CA PHE A 699 -15.12 -7.88 -13.05
C PHE A 699 -15.41 -7.44 -11.63
N ASN A 700 -16.44 -6.61 -11.46
CA ASN A 700 -16.92 -6.22 -10.16
C ASN A 700 -18.39 -5.81 -10.25
N ARG A 701 -19.21 -6.30 -9.32
CA ARG A 701 -20.63 -5.98 -9.20
C ARG A 701 -20.93 -4.49 -9.08
N ASN A 702 -19.96 -3.68 -8.68
CA ASN A 702 -20.07 -2.24 -8.55
C ASN A 702 -19.85 -1.48 -9.87
N TRP A 703 -19.45 -2.16 -10.95
CA TRP A 703 -19.64 -1.64 -12.29
C TRP A 703 -21.11 -1.75 -12.69
N LYS A 704 -21.72 -0.63 -13.08
CA LYS A 704 -23.11 -0.57 -13.55
C LYS A 704 -23.20 0.02 -14.95
N LEU A 705 -24.16 -0.47 -15.72
CA LEU A 705 -24.52 0.03 -17.04
C LEU A 705 -25.84 0.81 -16.93
N PHE A 706 -25.75 2.13 -16.85
CA PHE A 706 -26.92 3.02 -16.78
C PHE A 706 -27.42 3.37 -18.18
N ILE A 707 -28.74 3.47 -18.34
CA ILE A 707 -29.38 3.96 -19.56
C ILE A 707 -29.38 5.49 -19.47
N GLY A 708 -28.56 6.12 -20.32
CA GLY A 708 -28.40 7.57 -20.39
C GLY A 708 -29.53 8.25 -21.15
N LYS A 709 -29.55 9.59 -21.10
CA LYS A 709 -30.40 10.39 -21.99
C LYS A 709 -29.85 10.28 -23.43
N ASN A 710 -30.73 10.22 -24.43
CA ASN A 710 -30.37 10.14 -25.85
C ASN A 710 -29.73 11.43 -26.36
N ASN A 711 -28.47 11.61 -26.00
CA ASN A 711 -27.55 12.58 -26.57
C ASN A 711 -26.35 11.78 -27.11
N PRO A 712 -26.41 11.30 -28.36
CA PRO A 712 -25.32 10.52 -28.94
C PRO A 712 -24.01 11.33 -28.90
N LEU A 713 -22.89 10.61 -28.85
CA LEU A 713 -21.58 11.25 -28.95
C LEU A 713 -21.43 11.91 -30.34
N GLU A 714 -20.96 13.16 -30.39
CA GLU A 714 -20.69 13.83 -31.66
C GLU A 714 -19.50 13.17 -32.35
N GLU A 715 -19.62 12.93 -33.66
CA GLU A 715 -18.60 12.25 -34.45
C GLU A 715 -17.48 13.23 -34.83
N SER A 716 -16.40 13.26 -34.05
CA SER A 716 -15.15 13.88 -34.51
C SER A 716 -13.92 13.13 -33.99
N ASN A 717 -12.98 12.82 -34.89
CA ASN A 717 -11.67 12.24 -34.55
C ASN A 717 -11.66 10.88 -33.81
N ALA A 718 -12.60 9.99 -34.11
CA ALA A 718 -12.64 8.64 -33.54
C ALA A 718 -11.72 7.65 -34.27
N LYS A 719 -11.08 6.74 -33.53
CA LYS A 719 -10.34 5.61 -34.08
C LYS A 719 -11.30 4.47 -34.41
N ILE A 720 -11.12 3.88 -35.59
CA ILE A 720 -12.03 2.88 -36.15
C ILE A 720 -11.41 1.49 -36.07
N TYR A 721 -12.19 0.52 -35.61
CA TYR A 721 -11.84 -0.90 -35.56
C TYR A 721 -12.91 -1.76 -36.24
N PHE A 722 -12.51 -2.96 -36.67
CA PHE A 722 -13.39 -3.97 -37.29
C PHE A 722 -14.32 -3.37 -38.36
N ASN A 723 -13.75 -2.68 -39.35
CA ASN A 723 -14.49 -2.09 -40.48
C ASN A 723 -15.61 -1.12 -40.10
N GLY A 724 -15.47 -0.39 -38.99
CA GLY A 724 -16.47 0.62 -38.58
C GLY A 724 -17.44 0.16 -37.51
N GLU A 725 -17.40 -1.11 -37.11
CA GLU A 725 -18.27 -1.67 -36.07
C GLU A 725 -17.95 -1.11 -34.68
N ILE A 726 -16.70 -0.73 -34.42
CA ILE A 726 -16.29 -0.14 -33.15
C ILE A 726 -15.54 1.16 -33.42
N ARG A 727 -15.97 2.22 -32.76
CA ARG A 727 -15.36 3.54 -32.76
C ARG A 727 -14.97 3.94 -31.34
N GLU A 728 -13.77 4.48 -31.19
CA GLU A 728 -13.22 4.93 -29.92
C GLU A 728 -12.80 6.39 -30.02
N GLU A 729 -13.36 7.24 -29.18
CA GLU A 729 -12.94 8.64 -29.04
C GLU A 729 -11.72 8.78 -28.11
N LYS A 730 -11.01 9.91 -28.21
CA LYS A 730 -9.90 10.22 -27.29
C LYS A 730 -10.37 10.29 -25.84
N SER A 731 -9.50 9.83 -24.94
CA SER A 731 -9.76 9.85 -23.49
C SER A 731 -9.68 11.26 -22.91
N GLU A 732 -10.59 11.63 -21.99
CA GLU A 732 -10.58 12.94 -21.32
C GLU A 732 -9.88 12.94 -19.95
N ASN A 733 -9.95 11.82 -19.22
CA ASN A 733 -9.39 11.64 -17.86
C ASN A 733 -9.79 12.74 -16.84
N ILE A 734 -11.09 13.04 -16.75
CA ILE A 734 -11.63 14.09 -15.88
C ILE A 734 -11.93 13.54 -14.47
N PHE A 735 -11.42 14.20 -13.43
CA PHE A 735 -11.67 13.79 -12.04
C PHE A 735 -13.08 14.15 -11.55
N ILE A 736 -13.48 15.42 -11.65
CA ILE A 736 -14.81 15.94 -11.27
C ILE A 736 -15.28 16.91 -12.35
N ASP A 737 -16.55 16.82 -12.72
CA ASP A 737 -17.23 17.67 -13.70
C ASP A 737 -18.72 17.84 -13.37
N LYS A 738 -19.45 18.59 -14.21
CA LYS A 738 -20.90 18.79 -14.05
C LYS A 738 -21.72 17.50 -14.16
N LYS A 739 -21.17 16.45 -14.78
CA LYS A 739 -21.84 15.17 -15.03
C LYS A 739 -21.43 14.08 -14.04
N THR A 740 -20.65 14.40 -13.02
CA THR A 740 -20.14 13.42 -12.05
C THR A 740 -21.25 12.64 -11.34
N PHE A 741 -22.41 13.27 -11.15
CA PHE A 741 -23.58 12.66 -10.51
C PHE A 741 -24.77 12.45 -11.49
N GLU A 742 -24.53 12.46 -12.80
CA GLU A 742 -25.60 12.39 -13.81
C GLU A 742 -26.40 11.07 -13.79
N THR A 743 -25.83 10.02 -13.21
CA THR A 743 -26.42 8.68 -13.11
C THR A 743 -27.37 8.52 -11.93
N ILE A 744 -27.47 9.51 -11.04
CA ILE A 744 -28.42 9.48 -9.93
C ILE A 744 -29.85 9.49 -10.48
N GLY A 745 -30.63 8.48 -10.13
CA GLY A 745 -32.02 8.33 -10.59
C GLY A 745 -32.17 7.75 -12.00
N LEU A 746 -31.07 7.40 -12.69
CA LEU A 746 -31.16 6.67 -13.97
C LEU A 746 -31.43 5.19 -13.73
N LYS A 747 -32.19 4.58 -14.64
CA LYS A 747 -32.38 3.13 -14.72
C LYS A 747 -31.07 2.48 -15.16
N ASN A 748 -30.68 1.38 -14.52
CA ASN A 748 -29.56 0.54 -14.95
C ASN A 748 -30.06 -0.80 -15.49
N ILE A 749 -29.19 -1.46 -16.25
CA ILE A 749 -29.39 -2.85 -16.63
C ILE A 749 -29.40 -3.71 -15.35
N PRO A 750 -30.37 -4.64 -15.20
CA PRO A 750 -30.49 -5.45 -13.99
C PRO A 750 -29.23 -6.25 -13.65
N GLU A 751 -28.99 -6.46 -12.35
CA GLU A 751 -27.75 -7.12 -11.88
C GLU A 751 -27.68 -8.59 -12.28
N GLU A 752 -28.82 -9.26 -12.40
CA GLU A 752 -28.90 -10.63 -12.91
C GLU A 752 -28.35 -10.74 -14.33
N GLN A 753 -28.43 -9.67 -15.14
CA GLN A 753 -27.91 -9.59 -16.51
C GLN A 753 -26.42 -9.21 -16.57
N HIS A 754 -25.79 -8.93 -15.42
CA HIS A 754 -24.36 -8.65 -15.29
C HIS A 754 -23.59 -9.91 -14.85
N PHE A 755 -22.51 -10.25 -15.56
CA PHE A 755 -21.71 -11.44 -15.27
C PHE A 755 -20.27 -11.31 -15.77
N SER A 756 -19.41 -12.23 -15.33
CA SER A 756 -18.01 -12.30 -15.74
C SER A 756 -17.88 -13.06 -17.06
N VAL A 757 -17.04 -12.56 -17.97
CA VAL A 757 -16.64 -13.26 -19.19
C VAL A 757 -15.14 -13.25 -19.33
N ASN A 758 -14.59 -14.20 -20.09
CA ASN A 758 -13.14 -14.31 -20.33
C ASN A 758 -12.32 -14.45 -19.03
N GLY A 759 -12.96 -14.94 -17.96
CA GLY A 759 -12.38 -15.14 -16.63
C GLY A 759 -12.11 -13.86 -15.82
N PHE A 760 -12.30 -12.66 -16.38
CA PHE A 760 -12.04 -11.41 -15.65
C PHE A 760 -12.89 -10.22 -16.09
N ALA A 761 -13.47 -10.20 -17.28
CA ALA A 761 -14.08 -9.02 -17.87
C ALA A 761 -15.56 -8.86 -17.44
N ASN A 762 -16.06 -7.63 -17.40
CA ASN A 762 -17.47 -7.36 -17.14
C ASN A 762 -18.29 -7.58 -18.43
N ALA A 763 -19.51 -8.09 -18.28
CA ALA A 763 -20.41 -8.33 -19.40
C ALA A 763 -21.86 -8.05 -19.00
N TRP A 764 -22.59 -7.32 -19.86
CA TRP A 764 -24.03 -7.09 -19.70
C TRP A 764 -24.79 -7.66 -20.88
N TYR A 765 -25.77 -8.50 -20.57
CA TYR A 765 -26.78 -8.90 -21.53
C TYR A 765 -27.84 -7.81 -21.63
N VAL A 766 -28.09 -7.26 -22.82
CA VAL A 766 -29.05 -6.18 -23.04
C VAL A 766 -30.12 -6.62 -24.02
N HIS A 767 -31.37 -6.61 -23.59
CA HIS A 767 -32.52 -6.86 -24.46
C HIS A 767 -33.04 -5.53 -25.02
N PRO A 768 -33.54 -5.47 -26.27
CA PRO A 768 -34.22 -4.28 -26.80
C PRO A 768 -35.35 -3.73 -25.92
N LYS A 769 -35.97 -4.56 -25.07
CA LYS A 769 -37.03 -4.12 -24.15
C LYS A 769 -36.48 -3.32 -22.97
N ASP A 770 -35.22 -3.52 -22.62
CA ASP A 770 -34.59 -2.79 -21.51
C ASP A 770 -34.42 -1.31 -21.84
N ILE A 771 -34.30 -1.01 -23.15
CA ILE A 771 -34.12 0.32 -23.77
C ILE A 771 -35.35 0.80 -24.55
N ASP A 772 -36.55 0.36 -24.15
CA ASP A 772 -37.83 0.79 -24.74
C ASP A 772 -37.90 0.62 -26.27
N MET A 773 -37.29 -0.45 -26.79
CA MET A 773 -37.24 -0.83 -28.22
C MET A 773 -36.54 0.21 -29.12
N GLN A 774 -35.70 1.07 -28.54
CA GLN A 774 -34.90 2.02 -29.30
C GLN A 774 -33.83 1.30 -30.14
N ARG A 775 -33.62 1.77 -31.38
CA ARG A 775 -32.57 1.27 -32.28
C ARG A 775 -31.20 1.86 -32.00
N GLU A 776 -31.16 2.94 -31.23
CA GLU A 776 -29.95 3.60 -30.77
C GLU A 776 -30.15 3.97 -29.29
N ALA A 777 -29.17 3.64 -28.47
CA ALA A 777 -29.19 3.94 -27.04
C ALA A 777 -27.83 4.43 -26.56
N THR A 778 -27.86 5.43 -25.67
CA THR A 778 -26.68 5.90 -24.95
C THR A 778 -26.64 5.24 -23.56
N PHE A 779 -25.51 4.65 -23.23
CA PHE A 779 -25.22 4.06 -21.92
C PHE A 779 -24.08 4.79 -21.22
N ILE A 780 -24.10 4.72 -19.89
CA ILE A 780 -23.01 5.19 -19.02
C ILE A 780 -22.54 3.98 -18.20
N VAL A 781 -21.30 3.56 -18.43
CA VAL A 781 -20.65 2.54 -17.60
C VAL A 781 -19.94 3.27 -16.46
N GLU A 782 -20.33 3.02 -15.21
CA GLU A 782 -19.82 3.74 -14.04
C GLU A 782 -19.58 2.80 -12.86
N MET A 783 -18.46 3.02 -12.15
CA MET A 783 -18.16 2.41 -10.87
C MET A 783 -18.87 3.15 -9.74
N ILE A 784 -19.83 2.52 -9.06
CA ILE A 784 -20.60 3.20 -8.00
C ILE A 784 -19.78 3.49 -6.75
N ASP A 785 -18.76 2.70 -6.47
CA ASP A 785 -17.88 2.90 -5.31
C ASP A 785 -17.06 4.19 -5.45
N GLN A 786 -16.61 4.53 -6.67
CA GLN A 786 -16.05 5.85 -6.97
C GLN A 786 -17.04 6.98 -6.67
N ARG A 787 -18.34 6.80 -6.97
CA ARG A 787 -19.39 7.78 -6.63
C ARG A 787 -19.60 7.90 -5.12
N SER A 788 -19.52 6.79 -4.40
CA SER A 788 -19.52 6.75 -2.94
C SER A 788 -18.33 7.54 -2.36
N PHE A 789 -17.14 7.38 -2.96
CA PHE A 789 -15.96 8.17 -2.62
C PHE A 789 -16.20 9.68 -2.78
N TYR A 790 -16.78 10.15 -3.89
CA TYR A 790 -17.05 11.59 -4.06
C TYR A 790 -17.95 12.15 -2.95
N SER A 791 -18.96 11.38 -2.53
CA SER A 791 -19.87 11.77 -1.44
C SER A 791 -19.17 11.77 -0.09
N ALA A 792 -18.33 10.76 0.17
CA ALA A 792 -17.54 10.66 1.40
C ALA A 792 -16.47 11.76 1.49
N LEU A 793 -15.87 12.13 0.36
CA LEU A 793 -14.93 13.23 0.25
C LEU A 793 -15.60 14.57 0.61
N LEU A 794 -16.80 14.84 0.09
CA LEU A 794 -17.56 16.05 0.44
C LEU A 794 -17.82 16.15 1.95
N LEU A 795 -18.27 15.05 2.58
CA LEU A 795 -18.51 15.01 4.02
C LEU A 795 -17.22 15.22 4.83
N SER A 796 -16.11 14.62 4.39
CA SER A 796 -14.81 14.82 5.02
C SER A 796 -14.32 16.27 4.88
N LEU A 797 -14.59 16.94 3.76
CA LEU A 797 -14.27 18.35 3.55
C LEU A 797 -15.09 19.26 4.47
N ILE A 798 -16.39 18.97 4.65
CA ILE A 798 -17.25 19.69 5.61
C ILE A 798 -16.69 19.53 7.03
N ALA A 799 -16.29 18.31 7.42
CA ALA A 799 -15.68 18.05 8.71
C ALA A 799 -14.33 18.76 8.88
N LEU A 800 -13.52 18.82 7.82
CA LEU A 800 -12.26 19.54 7.80
C LEU A 800 -12.46 21.05 7.99
N CYS A 801 -13.44 21.66 7.30
CA CYS A 801 -13.82 23.06 7.51
C CYS A 801 -14.27 23.31 8.95
N GLY A 802 -15.13 22.44 9.49
CA GLY A 802 -15.56 22.51 10.90
C GLY A 802 -14.39 22.39 11.88
N PHE A 803 -13.43 21.51 11.59
CA PHE A 803 -12.20 21.33 12.36
C PHE A 803 -11.33 22.59 12.36
N PHE A 804 -11.14 23.24 11.20
CA PHE A 804 -10.39 24.51 11.11
C PHE A 804 -11.09 25.64 11.87
N ILE A 805 -12.41 25.80 11.69
CA ILE A 805 -13.20 26.82 12.42
C ILE A 805 -13.05 26.60 13.93
N TRP A 806 -13.16 25.36 14.39
CA TRP A 806 -12.99 25.00 15.80
C TRP A 806 -11.57 25.32 16.31
N GLY A 807 -10.53 25.02 15.53
CA GLY A 807 -9.15 25.38 15.83
C GLY A 807 -8.93 26.89 15.97
N ILE A 808 -9.49 27.69 15.06
CA ILE A 808 -9.43 29.15 15.10
C ILE A 808 -10.13 29.70 16.35
N VAL A 809 -11.33 29.21 16.66
CA VAL A 809 -12.07 29.63 17.87
C VAL A 809 -11.26 29.35 19.15
N LEU A 810 -10.58 28.20 19.22
CA LEU A 810 -9.70 27.86 20.35
C LEU A 810 -8.50 28.80 20.45
N LEU A 811 -7.93 29.23 19.32
CA LEU A 811 -6.83 30.21 19.29
C LEU A 811 -7.29 31.60 19.72
N LEU A 812 -8.43 32.07 19.19
CA LEU A 812 -8.99 33.39 19.51
C LEU A 812 -9.40 33.51 20.98
N ARG A 813 -10.03 32.48 21.56
CA ARG A 813 -10.35 32.47 23.00
C ARG A 813 -9.11 32.63 23.89
N LYS A 814 -7.94 32.21 23.42
CA LYS A 814 -6.67 32.33 24.15
C LYS A 814 -5.97 33.68 23.91
N LEU A 815 -6.38 34.44 22.90
CA LEU A 815 -5.92 35.81 22.66
C LEU A 815 -6.81 36.83 23.40
N LEU A 816 -8.08 36.47 23.66
CA LEU A 816 -9.06 37.28 24.39
C LEU A 816 -9.01 37.07 25.93
N ILE A 817 -8.34 36.02 26.41
CA ILE A 817 -8.05 35.74 27.83
C ILE A 817 -6.55 35.90 28.03
#